data_AF-A0A535QNJ3-F1
#
_entry.id   AF-A0A535QNJ3-F1
#
_cell.length_a   1.000
_cell.length_b   1.000
_cell.length_c   1.000
_cell.angle_alpha   90.00
_cell.angle_beta   90.00
_cell.angle_gamma   90.00
#
_symmetry.space_group_name_H-M   'P 1'
#
loop_
_entity.id
_entity.type
_entity.pdbx_description
1 polymer ?
#
loop_
_entity_poly.entity_id
_entity_poly.type
_entity_poly.pdbx_seq_one_letter_code
_entity_poly.pdbx_strand_id
1 'polypeptide(L)'
;MKSFFPGKRDFKSLSIYDLLQAREAYHVHLAHLENVVATAIGLYRIRSSDPDAKVAKHPLEKRSGRTSPVRTLQNTVVTPWSWPCVLVFVNRWQSQEELLKEDPDQVVPRFLYMPDGRVVPTCVLLVEEQEQAPPPLQNIAFPDMLIGGGYPVLTDVQGEAHIGSLGCLVSDGDAVYALTNRHVTGEQGRPVYSLLGGERQQIGRSYKNQVGKKPFQEVYEAFSGTRSYLNMDAGLIDVEDMNCWTAQVFGVGELGEPVDLNSDTLSLDLIGCPMRAFGGASGELVGEIQALFYRYKSTGGFDYVSELLIGPRNEQMPLNTHPGDSGTVWFFDEPIPEQGGRARRYRPIALQWGGHELLDGQGKVTFRFALATCLSTICRELDVDVFRGWNIGHREYWGATGHYKIAAKACELVTDPRLSQLLHNNVDLIAFRDEAIQSGQIRAIDAHQFVPLADVADLVWRRTRPEDEFNHFADMDQEGQGDFSGKTLLDLCQDPNNLSVDTWNHYYESLNVDKRGALPFRVWQMYSQMVQFVKAGKITEFICAGGIVSHYVGDACQPLHVSYLHHGRPDHHEEIPVHSKYETSMMDAFAPDVIAGVNQALQQTKIQPAFQGGHATALAVVDLMRRSIATLPPMDIINTFDQGGGRQLLQNMWSVLGERTVTCIAEGCKCMAAVWASAWEEGGGENIPDSALAALTQEVLQALYNQKDFVESFRLVDPQFAASLQEERVPA
;
A
#
# COMPACT_ATOMS: atom_id res chain seq x y z
N MET A 1 0.81 10.64 -69.29
CA MET A 1 0.67 11.54 -68.11
C MET A 1 1.55 10.98 -67.00
N LYS A 2 2.60 11.71 -66.60
CA LYS A 2 3.41 11.38 -65.42
C LYS A 2 2.57 11.69 -64.17
N SER A 3 2.44 10.73 -63.25
CA SER A 3 1.56 10.85 -62.09
C SER A 3 1.99 12.02 -61.19
N PHE A 4 1.12 13.01 -61.04
CA PHE A 4 1.30 14.19 -60.22
C PHE A 4 0.59 13.97 -58.87
N PHE A 5 1.10 13.05 -58.05
CA PHE A 5 0.67 12.79 -56.66
C PHE A 5 1.88 12.22 -55.91
N PRO A 6 2.15 12.61 -54.65
CA PRO A 6 3.47 12.45 -54.05
C PRO A 6 3.93 11.00 -54.07
N GLY A 7 5.06 10.77 -54.74
CA GLY A 7 5.74 9.50 -54.78
C GLY A 7 6.46 9.24 -53.46
N LYS A 8 5.84 8.42 -52.60
CA LYS A 8 6.39 7.50 -51.57
C LYS A 8 5.26 7.25 -50.55
N ARG A 9 5.02 5.98 -50.20
CA ARG A 9 3.98 5.60 -49.22
C ARG A 9 4.37 6.14 -47.83
N ASP A 10 3.75 7.23 -47.40
CA ASP A 10 3.91 7.79 -46.05
C ASP A 10 2.72 7.37 -45.17
N PHE A 11 2.99 6.47 -44.23
CA PHE A 11 1.98 5.91 -43.33
C PHE A 11 1.71 6.80 -42.11
N LYS A 12 2.51 7.86 -41.88
CA LYS A 12 2.37 8.73 -40.69
C LYS A 12 1.05 9.50 -40.63
N SER A 13 0.36 9.63 -41.76
CA SER A 13 -0.93 10.32 -41.86
C SER A 13 -2.14 9.46 -41.44
N LEU A 14 -1.95 8.16 -41.21
CA LEU A 14 -3.04 7.27 -40.81
C LEU A 14 -3.47 7.54 -39.37
N SER A 15 -4.77 7.74 -39.18
CA SER A 15 -5.44 7.99 -37.90
C SER A 15 -5.97 6.70 -37.27
N ILE A 16 -6.41 6.78 -36.00
CA ILE A 16 -7.14 5.70 -35.33
C ILE A 16 -8.36 5.25 -36.15
N TYR A 17 -9.10 6.21 -36.72
CA TYR A 17 -10.25 5.94 -37.58
C TYR A 17 -9.87 5.06 -38.78
N ASP A 18 -8.77 5.39 -39.47
CA ASP A 18 -8.28 4.62 -40.62
C ASP A 18 -7.93 3.18 -40.23
N LEU A 19 -7.28 3.00 -39.08
CA LEU A 19 -6.87 1.68 -38.58
C LEU A 19 -8.08 0.82 -38.19
N LEU A 20 -9.04 1.39 -37.47
CA LEU A 20 -10.26 0.68 -37.06
C LEU A 20 -11.10 0.27 -38.27
N GLN A 21 -11.25 1.16 -39.26
CA GLN A 21 -11.99 0.86 -40.47
C GLN A 21 -11.30 -0.23 -41.30
N ALA A 22 -9.97 -0.21 -41.41
CA ALA A 22 -9.23 -1.26 -42.09
C ALA A 22 -9.34 -2.60 -41.37
N ARG A 23 -9.25 -2.60 -40.03
CA ARG A 23 -9.45 -3.81 -39.22
C ARG A 23 -10.85 -4.38 -39.41
N GLU A 24 -11.89 -3.54 -39.43
CA GLU A 24 -13.27 -3.97 -39.65
C GLU A 24 -13.48 -4.53 -41.06
N ALA A 25 -12.99 -3.85 -42.10
CA ALA A 25 -13.10 -4.30 -43.49
C ALA A 25 -12.43 -5.67 -43.72
N TYR A 26 -11.34 -5.94 -42.98
CA TYR A 26 -10.60 -7.20 -43.04
C TYR A 26 -10.91 -8.17 -41.90
N HIS A 27 -11.92 -7.88 -41.06
CA HIS A 27 -12.23 -8.68 -39.87
C HIS A 27 -12.44 -10.15 -40.22
N VAL A 28 -13.29 -10.42 -41.23
CA VAL A 28 -13.58 -11.80 -41.67
C VAL A 28 -12.30 -12.48 -42.11
N HIS A 29 -11.48 -11.85 -42.96
CA HIS A 29 -10.24 -12.44 -43.43
C HIS A 29 -9.28 -12.77 -42.27
N LEU A 30 -8.99 -11.79 -41.40
CA LEU A 30 -8.04 -11.99 -40.29
C LEU A 30 -8.55 -12.98 -39.23
N ALA A 31 -9.86 -13.12 -39.05
CA ALA A 31 -10.46 -14.09 -38.13
C ALA A 31 -10.47 -15.54 -38.65
N HIS A 32 -10.34 -15.75 -39.98
CA HIS A 32 -10.26 -17.09 -40.57
C HIS A 32 -8.83 -17.65 -40.62
N LEU A 33 -7.82 -16.83 -40.30
CA LEU A 33 -6.43 -17.27 -40.25
C LEU A 33 -6.20 -18.08 -38.97
N GLU A 34 -5.86 -19.36 -39.10
CA GLU A 34 -5.77 -20.32 -37.97
C GLU A 34 -4.75 -19.88 -36.91
N ASN A 35 -3.68 -19.22 -37.35
CA ASN A 35 -2.59 -18.79 -36.50
C ASN A 35 -2.88 -17.44 -35.79
N VAL A 36 -3.91 -16.70 -36.21
CA VAL A 36 -4.21 -15.36 -35.67
C VAL A 36 -5.10 -15.45 -34.44
N VAL A 37 -4.54 -15.18 -33.27
CA VAL A 37 -5.27 -15.24 -31.99
C VAL A 37 -5.91 -13.89 -31.64
N ALA A 38 -5.26 -12.77 -31.95
CA ALA A 38 -5.77 -11.45 -31.62
C ALA A 38 -5.36 -10.38 -32.63
N THR A 39 -6.06 -9.25 -32.61
CA THR A 39 -5.69 -8.05 -33.37
C THR A 39 -5.84 -6.81 -32.50
N ALA A 40 -5.04 -5.78 -32.77
CA ALA A 40 -5.16 -4.46 -32.14
C ALA A 40 -4.79 -3.38 -33.15
N ILE A 41 -4.98 -2.12 -32.80
CA ILE A 41 -4.40 -1.01 -33.55
C ILE A 41 -3.19 -0.46 -32.78
N GLY A 42 -2.18 -0.01 -33.48
CA GLY A 42 -1.03 0.59 -32.82
C GLY A 42 0.07 1.07 -33.76
N LEU A 43 1.27 1.21 -33.20
CA LEU A 43 2.47 1.62 -33.94
C LEU A 43 3.32 0.40 -34.28
N TYR A 44 3.87 0.40 -35.51
CA TYR A 44 4.71 -0.68 -36.02
C TYR A 44 5.90 -0.92 -35.10
N ARG A 45 6.06 -2.18 -34.69
CA ARG A 45 7.07 -2.63 -33.73
C ARG A 45 8.38 -2.95 -34.43
N ILE A 46 9.43 -2.23 -34.05
CA ILE A 46 10.79 -2.41 -34.57
C ILE A 46 11.54 -3.32 -33.60
N ARG A 47 12.21 -4.38 -34.08
CA ARG A 47 12.96 -5.25 -33.16
C ARG A 47 14.12 -4.46 -32.57
N SER A 48 14.38 -4.63 -31.28
CA SER A 48 15.46 -3.93 -30.58
C SER A 48 16.85 -4.23 -31.17
N SER A 49 17.00 -5.39 -31.82
CA SER A 49 18.20 -5.81 -32.53
C SER A 49 18.30 -5.25 -33.96
N ASP A 50 17.21 -4.74 -34.53
CA ASP A 50 17.22 -4.18 -35.88
C ASP A 50 17.91 -2.80 -35.87
N PRO A 51 18.73 -2.45 -36.89
CA PRO A 51 19.43 -1.16 -36.92
C PRO A 51 18.52 0.07 -36.88
N ASP A 52 17.27 -0.06 -37.33
CA ASP A 52 16.26 1.00 -37.31
C ASP A 52 15.61 1.20 -35.93
N ALA A 53 15.99 0.43 -34.90
CA ALA A 53 15.61 0.72 -33.52
C ALA A 53 16.34 1.95 -32.94
N LYS A 54 17.57 2.23 -33.42
CA LYS A 54 18.42 3.30 -32.88
C LYS A 54 18.49 4.54 -33.78
N VAL A 55 18.35 4.35 -35.09
CA VAL A 55 18.46 5.44 -36.08
C VAL A 55 17.35 5.30 -37.10
N ALA A 56 16.64 6.39 -37.39
CA ALA A 56 15.60 6.39 -38.41
C ALA A 56 16.15 5.90 -39.76
N LYS A 57 15.56 4.83 -40.30
CA LYS A 57 15.82 4.34 -41.66
C LYS A 57 14.53 4.35 -42.47
N HIS A 58 14.64 4.44 -43.79
CA HIS A 58 13.46 4.38 -44.64
C HIS A 58 12.79 3.00 -44.52
N PRO A 59 11.43 2.89 -44.43
CA PRO A 59 10.70 1.61 -44.30
C PRO A 59 11.02 0.52 -45.35
N LEU A 60 11.68 0.90 -46.45
CA LEU A 60 12.00 0.05 -47.61
C LEU A 60 13.51 -0.24 -47.73
N GLU A 61 14.35 0.42 -46.94
CA GLU A 61 15.80 0.20 -46.93
C GLU A 61 16.12 -1.04 -46.09
N LYS A 62 16.08 -2.20 -46.75
CA LYS A 62 16.46 -3.54 -46.24
C LYS A 62 15.83 -3.90 -44.88
N ARG A 63 14.55 -4.29 -44.91
CA ARG A 63 14.04 -5.28 -43.95
C ARG A 63 14.31 -6.67 -44.51
N SER A 64 15.14 -7.41 -43.79
CA SER A 64 15.64 -8.72 -44.18
C SER A 64 14.51 -9.68 -44.54
N GLY A 65 14.46 -10.01 -45.83
CA GLY A 65 14.25 -11.36 -46.34
C GLY A 65 12.88 -11.99 -46.11
N ARG A 66 12.64 -13.01 -46.93
CA ARG A 66 11.53 -13.95 -46.80
C ARG A 66 11.57 -14.76 -45.48
N THR A 67 12.67 -14.65 -44.72
CA THR A 67 13.01 -15.31 -43.45
C THR A 67 13.28 -14.28 -42.34
N SER A 68 12.26 -13.52 -41.95
CA SER A 68 12.39 -12.51 -40.88
C SER A 68 12.45 -13.18 -39.50
N PRO A 69 13.34 -12.74 -38.57
CA PRO A 69 13.38 -13.25 -37.20
C PRO A 69 12.06 -13.03 -36.46
N VAL A 70 11.82 -13.80 -35.41
CA VAL A 70 10.65 -13.66 -34.52
C VAL A 70 10.52 -12.21 -34.03
N ARG A 71 9.28 -11.75 -33.88
CA ARG A 71 8.96 -10.43 -33.31
C ARG A 71 7.98 -10.61 -32.15
N THR A 72 8.32 -10.15 -30.96
CA THR A 72 7.47 -10.18 -29.76
C THR A 72 7.31 -8.76 -29.21
N LEU A 73 6.47 -8.57 -28.20
CA LEU A 73 6.38 -7.27 -27.53
C LEU A 73 7.64 -6.97 -26.71
N GLN A 74 8.26 -7.99 -26.13
CA GLN A 74 9.44 -7.87 -25.27
C GLN A 74 10.71 -7.50 -26.07
N ASN A 75 10.86 -8.05 -27.28
CA ASN A 75 12.04 -7.82 -28.11
C ASN A 75 11.89 -6.68 -29.12
N THR A 76 10.85 -5.84 -28.97
CA THR A 76 10.60 -4.69 -29.84
C THR A 76 10.48 -3.38 -29.10
N VAL A 77 10.63 -2.30 -29.84
CA VAL A 77 10.45 -0.92 -29.39
C VAL A 77 9.54 -0.17 -30.37
N VAL A 78 8.90 0.87 -29.84
CA VAL A 78 8.28 1.94 -30.62
C VAL A 78 9.21 3.14 -30.62
N THR A 79 9.37 3.78 -31.78
CA THR A 79 10.21 4.96 -31.93
C THR A 79 9.42 6.11 -32.57
N PRO A 80 9.92 7.36 -32.56
CA PRO A 80 9.27 8.49 -33.25
C PRO A 80 9.11 8.31 -34.78
N TRP A 81 9.73 7.29 -35.36
CA TRP A 81 9.59 6.92 -36.77
C TRP A 81 8.87 5.59 -36.99
N SER A 82 8.35 4.94 -35.94
CA SER A 82 7.31 3.93 -36.07
C SER A 82 6.08 4.55 -36.74
N TRP A 83 5.24 3.72 -37.36
CA TRP A 83 4.06 4.19 -38.10
C TRP A 83 2.79 3.44 -37.69
N PRO A 84 1.62 4.08 -37.84
CA PRO A 84 0.32 3.46 -37.59
C PRO A 84 0.13 2.16 -38.37
N CYS A 85 -0.36 1.10 -37.71
CA CYS A 85 -0.60 -0.22 -38.31
C CYS A 85 -1.65 -1.03 -37.52
N VAL A 86 -2.16 -2.09 -38.14
CA VAL A 86 -2.91 -3.14 -37.42
C VAL A 86 -1.92 -4.16 -36.88
N LEU A 87 -1.89 -4.33 -35.56
CA LEU A 87 -1.13 -5.39 -34.90
C LEU A 87 -1.88 -6.70 -35.05
N VAL A 88 -1.18 -7.75 -35.48
CA VAL A 88 -1.73 -9.09 -35.67
C VAL A 88 -0.93 -10.06 -34.80
N PHE A 89 -1.56 -10.60 -33.78
CA PHE A 89 -0.94 -11.50 -32.82
C PHE A 89 -1.12 -12.94 -33.27
N VAL A 90 -0.03 -13.69 -33.31
CA VAL A 90 0.01 -15.09 -33.72
C VAL A 90 0.51 -15.98 -32.60
N ASN A 91 0.00 -17.21 -32.50
CA ASN A 91 0.46 -18.19 -31.50
C ASN A 91 1.68 -19.01 -31.95
N ARG A 92 1.95 -19.03 -33.26
CA ARG A 92 3.13 -19.68 -33.83
C ARG A 92 3.81 -18.75 -34.81
N TRP A 93 5.13 -18.59 -34.70
CA TRP A 93 5.85 -17.82 -35.70
C TRP A 93 6.06 -18.68 -36.94
N GLN A 94 5.59 -18.20 -38.08
CA GLN A 94 5.86 -18.77 -39.39
C GLN A 94 6.35 -17.66 -40.32
N SER A 95 7.42 -17.94 -41.06
CA SER A 95 7.89 -17.01 -42.06
C SER A 95 6.90 -16.92 -43.22
N GLN A 96 6.87 -15.79 -43.92
CA GLN A 96 5.97 -15.65 -45.07
C GLN A 96 6.29 -16.68 -46.16
N GLU A 97 7.55 -17.11 -46.28
CA GLU A 97 7.92 -18.15 -47.24
C GLU A 97 7.43 -19.53 -46.86
N GLU A 98 7.38 -19.87 -45.57
CA GLU A 98 6.74 -21.10 -45.08
C GLU A 98 5.25 -21.09 -45.43
N LEU A 99 4.53 -20.03 -45.05
CA LEU A 99 3.10 -19.93 -45.31
C LEU A 99 2.78 -19.93 -46.81
N LEU A 100 3.56 -19.22 -47.65
CA LEU A 100 3.36 -19.23 -49.11
C LEU A 100 3.62 -20.60 -49.76
N LYS A 101 4.37 -21.50 -49.10
CA LYS A 101 4.63 -22.86 -49.60
C LYS A 101 3.61 -23.87 -49.08
N GLU A 102 3.21 -23.74 -47.82
CA GLU A 102 2.33 -24.69 -47.13
C GLU A 102 0.85 -24.39 -47.39
N ASP A 103 0.42 -23.16 -47.10
CA ASP A 103 -0.96 -22.69 -47.27
C ASP A 103 -1.00 -21.17 -47.49
N PRO A 104 -1.03 -20.70 -48.76
CA PRO A 104 -1.04 -19.28 -49.08
C PRO A 104 -2.23 -18.51 -48.51
N ASP A 105 -3.36 -19.18 -48.25
CA ASP A 105 -4.56 -18.55 -47.70
C ASP A 105 -4.40 -18.23 -46.20
N GLN A 106 -3.37 -18.79 -45.53
CA GLN A 106 -3.03 -18.50 -44.13
C GLN A 106 -2.06 -17.32 -43.96
N VAL A 107 -1.65 -16.66 -45.05
CA VAL A 107 -0.71 -15.54 -45.00
C VAL A 107 -1.39 -14.27 -44.48
N VAL A 108 -0.90 -13.74 -43.36
CA VAL A 108 -1.29 -12.38 -42.92
C VAL A 108 -0.84 -11.36 -43.98
N PRO A 109 -1.75 -10.59 -44.59
CA PRO A 109 -1.39 -9.61 -45.60
C PRO A 109 -0.50 -8.51 -44.99
N ARG A 110 0.61 -8.17 -45.65
CA ARG A 110 1.49 -7.06 -45.21
C ARG A 110 0.79 -5.70 -45.21
N PHE A 111 -0.23 -5.57 -46.07
CA PHE A 111 -1.00 -4.35 -46.27
C PHE A 111 -2.48 -4.72 -46.47
N LEU A 112 -3.34 -3.94 -45.84
CA LEU A 112 -4.79 -3.95 -46.01
C LEU A 112 -5.14 -2.82 -47.00
N TYR A 113 -5.75 -3.17 -48.12
CA TYR A 113 -6.08 -2.24 -49.20
C TYR A 113 -7.54 -1.83 -49.10
N MET A 114 -7.78 -0.54 -48.89
CA MET A 114 -9.13 0.00 -48.74
C MET A 114 -9.75 0.35 -50.10
N PRO A 115 -11.08 0.30 -50.25
CA PRO A 115 -11.76 0.62 -51.51
C PRO A 115 -11.48 2.03 -52.04
N ASP A 116 -11.13 2.97 -51.16
CA ASP A 116 -10.81 4.37 -51.49
C ASP A 116 -9.32 4.61 -51.78
N GLY A 117 -8.52 3.53 -51.84
CA GLY A 117 -7.10 3.59 -52.15
C GLY A 117 -6.18 3.81 -50.94
N ARG A 118 -6.71 3.98 -49.72
CA ARG A 118 -5.89 3.94 -48.49
C ARG A 118 -5.23 2.57 -48.35
N VAL A 119 -4.02 2.56 -47.79
CA VAL A 119 -3.24 1.33 -47.55
C VAL A 119 -2.79 1.31 -46.10
N VAL A 120 -3.28 0.36 -45.33
CA VAL A 120 -2.96 0.21 -43.90
C VAL A 120 -1.98 -0.95 -43.71
N PRO A 121 -0.79 -0.74 -43.13
CA PRO A 121 0.16 -1.81 -42.90
C PRO A 121 -0.25 -2.72 -41.74
N THR A 122 0.24 -3.95 -41.75
CA THR A 122 0.14 -4.88 -40.62
C THR A 122 1.49 -5.08 -39.93
N CYS A 123 1.46 -5.41 -38.64
CA CYS A 123 2.62 -5.80 -37.87
C CYS A 123 2.34 -7.13 -37.15
N VAL A 124 2.94 -8.20 -37.65
CA VAL A 124 2.82 -9.54 -37.05
C VAL A 124 3.72 -9.65 -35.82
N LEU A 125 3.14 -10.12 -34.71
CA LEU A 125 3.78 -10.32 -33.42
C LEU A 125 3.51 -11.76 -32.94
N LEU A 126 4.57 -12.51 -32.65
CA LEU A 126 4.48 -13.73 -31.86
C LEU A 126 4.17 -13.35 -30.42
N VAL A 127 3.26 -14.14 -29.87
CA VAL A 127 2.98 -14.19 -28.45
C VAL A 127 3.66 -15.54 -28.06
N GLU A 128 4.83 -15.50 -27.38
CA GLU A 128 5.63 -16.62 -26.78
C GLU A 128 5.31 -17.11 -25.33
N GLU A 129 4.93 -18.37 -25.18
CA GLU A 129 4.41 -18.97 -23.93
C GLU A 129 5.34 -18.74 -22.72
N GLN A 130 4.79 -18.34 -21.58
CA GLN A 130 5.50 -18.29 -20.30
C GLN A 130 5.26 -19.60 -19.53
N GLU A 131 6.29 -20.44 -19.40
CA GLU A 131 6.23 -21.72 -18.68
C GLU A 131 6.34 -21.58 -17.15
N GLN A 132 6.60 -20.37 -16.64
CA GLN A 132 6.78 -20.13 -15.21
C GLN A 132 5.44 -19.90 -14.52
N ALA A 133 5.14 -20.77 -13.56
CA ALA A 133 4.04 -20.55 -12.63
C ALA A 133 4.16 -19.15 -12.02
N PRO A 134 3.04 -18.41 -11.86
CA PRO A 134 3.07 -17.14 -11.15
C PRO A 134 3.75 -17.31 -9.79
N PRO A 135 4.57 -16.33 -9.35
CA PRO A 135 4.94 -16.27 -7.95
C PRO A 135 3.64 -16.29 -7.11
N PRO A 136 3.67 -16.87 -5.90
CA PRO A 136 2.50 -16.87 -5.03
C PRO A 136 2.01 -15.43 -4.80
N LEU A 137 0.70 -15.27 -4.60
CA LEU A 137 0.09 -14.00 -4.21
C LEU A 137 0.91 -13.39 -3.07
N GLN A 138 1.26 -12.11 -3.21
CA GLN A 138 1.99 -11.43 -2.15
C GLN A 138 1.07 -11.29 -0.93
N ASN A 139 1.62 -11.59 0.25
CA ASN A 139 0.95 -11.26 1.52
C ASN A 139 1.09 -9.76 1.77
N ILE A 140 0.31 -8.97 1.05
CA ILE A 140 0.30 -7.52 1.20
C ILE A 140 -0.50 -7.19 2.46
N ALA A 141 0.16 -6.55 3.43
CA ALA A 141 -0.50 -6.03 4.61
C ALA A 141 -1.09 -4.66 4.29
N PHE A 142 -2.40 -4.51 4.50
CA PHE A 142 -3.11 -3.26 4.31
C PHE A 142 -3.44 -2.62 5.66
N PRO A 143 -3.15 -1.31 5.85
CA PRO A 143 -3.47 -0.59 7.08
C PRO A 143 -4.97 -0.64 7.44
N ASP A 144 -5.24 -0.59 8.75
CA ASP A 144 -6.53 -1.00 9.35
C ASP A 144 -7.59 0.11 9.37
N MET A 145 -7.24 1.32 8.92
CA MET A 145 -7.95 2.55 9.32
C MET A 145 -8.60 3.35 8.19
N LEU A 146 -7.92 3.49 7.05
CA LEU A 146 -8.44 4.20 5.88
C LEU A 146 -8.35 3.31 4.64
N ILE A 147 -9.49 3.11 3.99
CA ILE A 147 -9.65 2.34 2.78
C ILE A 147 -9.47 3.29 1.59
N GLY A 148 -8.62 2.90 0.64
CA GLY A 148 -8.36 3.68 -0.57
C GLY A 148 -8.25 2.79 -1.81
N GLY A 149 -7.88 3.39 -2.94
CA GLY A 149 -7.52 2.60 -4.11
C GLY A 149 -6.33 1.67 -3.81
N GLY A 150 -6.24 0.53 -4.50
CA GLY A 150 -5.19 -0.47 -4.33
C GLY A 150 -5.44 -1.51 -3.24
N TYR A 151 -6.45 -1.32 -2.39
CA TYR A 151 -6.87 -2.31 -1.37
C TYR A 151 -7.58 -3.52 -2.00
N PRO A 152 -7.53 -4.71 -1.39
CA PRO A 152 -8.20 -5.90 -1.90
C PRO A 152 -9.70 -5.79 -1.62
N VAL A 153 -10.50 -6.15 -2.61
CA VAL A 153 -11.95 -6.25 -2.50
C VAL A 153 -12.33 -7.71 -2.49
N LEU A 154 -13.19 -8.12 -1.56
CA LEU A 154 -13.68 -9.47 -1.45
C LEU A 154 -15.20 -9.51 -1.52
N THR A 155 -15.73 -10.45 -2.28
CA THR A 155 -17.16 -10.81 -2.28
C THR A 155 -17.32 -12.32 -2.22
N ASP A 156 -18.34 -12.81 -1.51
CA ASP A 156 -18.64 -14.24 -1.50
C ASP A 156 -19.61 -14.57 -2.64
N VAL A 157 -19.25 -15.57 -3.45
CA VAL A 157 -20.06 -16.07 -4.56
C VAL A 157 -20.03 -17.58 -4.52
N GLN A 158 -21.21 -18.21 -4.37
CA GLN A 158 -21.37 -19.67 -4.42
C GLN A 158 -20.47 -20.46 -3.43
N GLY A 159 -20.09 -19.85 -2.31
CA GLY A 159 -19.23 -20.46 -1.30
C GLY A 159 -17.73 -20.22 -1.51
N GLU A 160 -17.34 -19.46 -2.54
CA GLU A 160 -15.96 -19.05 -2.79
C GLU A 160 -15.81 -17.53 -2.65
N ALA A 161 -14.65 -17.09 -2.17
CA ALA A 161 -14.30 -15.68 -2.10
C ALA A 161 -13.73 -15.23 -3.46
N HIS A 162 -14.41 -14.29 -4.11
CA HIS A 162 -13.89 -13.58 -5.27
C HIS A 162 -13.07 -12.39 -4.81
N ILE A 163 -11.85 -12.27 -5.32
CA ILE A 163 -10.91 -11.20 -4.96
C ILE A 163 -10.75 -10.26 -6.15
N GLY A 164 -10.79 -8.96 -5.87
CA GLY A 164 -10.47 -7.87 -6.78
C GLY A 164 -9.69 -6.78 -6.04
N SER A 165 -9.61 -5.59 -6.64
CA SER A 165 -8.91 -4.42 -6.13
C SER A 165 -9.83 -3.20 -6.15
N LEU A 166 -9.71 -2.32 -5.15
CA LEU A 166 -10.34 -1.01 -5.17
C LEU A 166 -9.60 -0.11 -6.15
N GLY A 167 -10.34 0.62 -6.98
CA GLY A 167 -9.78 1.54 -7.95
C GLY A 167 -9.53 2.91 -7.35
N CYS A 168 -10.61 3.64 -7.11
CA CYS A 168 -10.59 4.96 -6.50
C CYS A 168 -12.00 5.33 -5.97
N LEU A 169 -12.09 6.47 -5.28
CA LEU A 169 -13.39 7.06 -4.97
C LEU A 169 -13.93 7.85 -6.17
N VAL A 170 -15.24 7.78 -6.36
CA VAL A 170 -15.99 8.53 -7.37
C VAL A 170 -17.27 9.11 -6.76
N SER A 171 -17.85 10.14 -7.37
CA SER A 171 -19.07 10.78 -6.88
C SER A 171 -20.01 11.14 -8.02
N ASP A 172 -21.31 11.01 -7.80
CA ASP A 172 -22.36 11.52 -8.70
C ASP A 172 -22.81 12.95 -8.33
N GLY A 173 -22.11 13.60 -7.39
CA GLY A 173 -22.44 14.91 -6.85
C GLY A 173 -23.38 14.88 -5.63
N ASP A 174 -24.08 13.78 -5.37
CA ASP A 174 -24.91 13.57 -4.17
C ASP A 174 -24.17 12.69 -3.16
N ALA A 175 -23.70 11.53 -3.61
CA ALA A 175 -23.01 10.53 -2.82
C ALA A 175 -21.62 10.22 -3.38
N VAL A 176 -20.82 9.51 -2.58
CA VAL A 176 -19.48 9.05 -2.95
C VAL A 176 -19.47 7.54 -2.87
N TYR A 177 -18.86 6.93 -3.88
CA TYR A 177 -18.80 5.50 -4.10
C TYR A 177 -17.34 5.06 -4.24
N ALA A 178 -17.06 3.79 -3.96
CA ALA A 178 -15.80 3.19 -4.35
C ALA A 178 -15.96 2.48 -5.69
N LEU A 179 -15.08 2.79 -6.64
CA LEU A 179 -15.03 2.19 -7.96
C LEU A 179 -14.19 0.90 -7.93
N THR A 180 -14.72 -0.18 -8.50
CA THR A 180 -13.99 -1.42 -8.82
C THR A 180 -14.63 -2.06 -10.06
N ASN A 181 -14.42 -3.34 -10.34
CA ASN A 181 -15.09 -4.01 -11.45
C ASN A 181 -16.47 -4.54 -11.10
N ARG A 182 -17.34 -4.60 -12.11
CA ARG A 182 -18.68 -5.19 -11.98
C ARG A 182 -18.62 -6.68 -11.64
N HIS A 183 -17.68 -7.44 -12.21
CA HIS A 183 -17.52 -8.86 -11.84
C HIS A 183 -17.03 -9.06 -10.39
N VAL A 184 -16.45 -8.02 -9.78
CA VAL A 184 -16.02 -8.03 -8.37
C VAL A 184 -17.18 -7.65 -7.45
N THR A 185 -17.90 -6.56 -7.73
CA THR A 185 -19.05 -6.12 -6.91
C THR A 185 -20.24 -7.07 -7.01
N GLY A 186 -20.51 -7.59 -8.21
CA GLY A 186 -21.64 -8.48 -8.48
C GLY A 186 -23.00 -7.80 -8.42
N GLU A 187 -24.02 -8.56 -8.05
CA GLU A 187 -25.41 -8.07 -8.00
C GLU A 187 -25.63 -6.98 -6.95
N GLN A 188 -26.60 -6.11 -7.18
CA GLN A 188 -26.96 -5.01 -6.27
C GLN A 188 -27.24 -5.52 -4.84
N GLY A 189 -26.75 -4.79 -3.85
CA GLY A 189 -26.97 -5.05 -2.42
C GLY A 189 -26.07 -6.13 -1.82
N ARG A 190 -25.25 -6.80 -2.65
CA ARG A 190 -24.24 -7.77 -2.19
C ARG A 190 -23.27 -7.08 -1.22
N PRO A 191 -23.06 -7.64 -0.01
CA PRO A 191 -22.02 -7.16 0.89
C PRO A 191 -20.65 -7.26 0.24
N VAL A 192 -19.87 -6.20 0.37
CA VAL A 192 -18.50 -6.12 -0.14
C VAL A 192 -17.55 -5.91 1.04
N TYR A 193 -16.44 -6.64 1.03
CA TYR A 193 -15.48 -6.67 2.11
C TYR A 193 -14.10 -6.22 1.63
N SER A 194 -13.24 -5.81 2.56
CA SER A 194 -11.80 -5.64 2.39
C SER A 194 -11.07 -6.37 3.51
N LEU A 195 -9.76 -6.55 3.35
CA LEU A 195 -8.87 -6.93 4.45
C LEU A 195 -8.27 -5.66 5.06
N LEU A 196 -8.56 -5.42 6.33
CA LEU A 196 -8.03 -4.32 7.15
C LEU A 196 -7.34 -4.94 8.36
N GLY A 197 -6.03 -4.74 8.52
CA GLY A 197 -5.26 -5.43 9.57
C GLY A 197 -5.14 -6.93 9.42
N GLY A 198 -5.46 -7.46 8.24
CA GLY A 198 -5.62 -8.89 8.00
C GLY A 198 -6.98 -9.43 8.43
N GLU A 199 -7.84 -8.61 9.03
CA GLU A 199 -9.22 -8.96 9.33
C GLU A 199 -10.15 -8.61 8.18
N ARG A 200 -11.14 -9.47 7.96
CA ARG A 200 -12.16 -9.27 6.94
C ARG A 200 -13.23 -8.32 7.48
N GLN A 201 -13.32 -7.12 6.91
CA GLN A 201 -14.29 -6.10 7.30
C GLN A 201 -15.21 -5.75 6.14
N GLN A 202 -16.51 -5.59 6.41
CA GLN A 202 -17.46 -5.09 5.42
C GLN A 202 -17.19 -3.60 5.17
N ILE A 203 -16.99 -3.22 3.92
CA ILE A 203 -16.66 -1.83 3.52
C ILE A 203 -17.84 -1.12 2.85
N GLY A 204 -18.86 -1.86 2.46
CA GLY A 204 -20.03 -1.34 1.78
C GLY A 204 -20.84 -2.42 1.09
N ARG A 205 -21.70 -2.00 0.14
CA ARG A 205 -22.54 -2.90 -0.65
C ARG A 205 -22.47 -2.55 -2.13
N SER A 206 -22.60 -3.56 -3.00
CA SER A 206 -22.69 -3.35 -4.44
C SER A 206 -23.85 -2.41 -4.77
N TYR A 207 -23.55 -1.32 -5.47
CA TYR A 207 -24.53 -0.32 -5.86
C TYR A 207 -25.19 -0.70 -7.20
N LYS A 208 -26.39 -0.19 -7.44
CA LYS A 208 -27.20 -0.56 -8.62
C LYS A 208 -26.58 -0.11 -9.94
N ASN A 209 -25.84 0.99 -9.92
CA ASN A 209 -25.25 1.58 -11.11
C ASN A 209 -23.91 0.90 -11.41
N GLN A 210 -23.85 0.22 -12.54
CA GLN A 210 -22.73 -0.60 -12.98
C GLN A 210 -22.76 -0.72 -14.51
N VAL A 211 -21.60 -0.90 -15.13
CA VAL A 211 -21.45 -1.03 -16.57
C VAL A 211 -20.66 -2.29 -16.93
N GLY A 212 -21.19 -3.07 -17.86
CA GLY A 212 -20.56 -4.29 -18.35
C GLY A 212 -19.90 -4.06 -19.70
N LYS A 213 -20.52 -4.63 -20.74
CA LYS A 213 -20.11 -4.46 -22.14
C LYS A 213 -21.09 -3.52 -22.84
N LYS A 214 -20.58 -2.69 -23.74
CA LYS A 214 -21.41 -1.87 -24.63
C LYS A 214 -21.02 -2.08 -26.09
N PRO A 215 -21.97 -2.00 -27.03
CA PRO A 215 -21.64 -1.89 -28.45
C PRO A 215 -20.63 -0.78 -28.68
N PHE A 216 -19.58 -1.05 -29.43
CA PHE A 216 -18.45 -0.14 -29.59
C PHE A 216 -18.89 1.26 -30.10
N GLN A 217 -19.85 1.29 -31.02
CA GLN A 217 -20.36 2.53 -31.60
C GLN A 217 -21.23 3.37 -30.67
N GLU A 218 -21.79 2.78 -29.61
CA GLU A 218 -22.49 3.57 -28.57
C GLU A 218 -21.50 4.35 -27.71
N VAL A 219 -20.25 3.87 -27.62
CA VAL A 219 -19.19 4.51 -26.82
C VAL A 219 -18.40 5.50 -27.67
N TYR A 220 -18.11 5.13 -28.92
CA TYR A 220 -17.32 5.86 -29.88
C TYR A 220 -18.08 6.03 -31.20
N GLU A 221 -19.03 6.96 -31.22
CA GLU A 221 -19.91 7.19 -32.39
C GLU A 221 -19.13 7.52 -33.67
N ALA A 222 -18.02 8.24 -33.54
CA ALA A 222 -17.19 8.65 -34.67
C ALA A 222 -16.35 7.50 -35.27
N PHE A 223 -16.23 6.36 -34.60
CA PHE A 223 -15.33 5.28 -35.01
C PHE A 223 -16.08 4.10 -35.69
N SER A 224 -15.34 3.40 -36.55
CA SER A 224 -15.79 2.14 -37.17
C SER A 224 -15.72 0.99 -36.15
N GLY A 225 -16.67 0.06 -36.19
CA GLY A 225 -16.76 -1.03 -35.19
C GLY A 225 -18.15 -1.64 -35.02
N THR A 226 -18.93 -1.80 -36.09
CA THR A 226 -20.34 -2.27 -36.02
C THR A 226 -20.47 -3.70 -35.46
N ARG A 227 -19.38 -4.47 -35.49
CA ARG A 227 -19.30 -5.86 -34.99
C ARG A 227 -18.38 -6.00 -33.78
N SER A 228 -18.33 -4.99 -32.94
CA SER A 228 -17.48 -5.00 -31.75
C SER A 228 -18.22 -4.56 -30.49
N TYR A 229 -17.88 -5.19 -29.37
CA TYR A 229 -18.25 -4.77 -28.02
C TYR A 229 -17.01 -4.28 -27.28
N LEU A 230 -17.12 -3.12 -26.63
CA LEU A 230 -16.15 -2.68 -25.65
C LEU A 230 -16.49 -3.29 -24.29
N ASN A 231 -15.52 -3.91 -23.64
CA ASN A 231 -15.66 -4.36 -22.26
C ASN A 231 -15.18 -3.25 -21.32
N MET A 232 -16.07 -2.74 -20.46
CA MET A 232 -15.73 -1.72 -19.46
C MET A 232 -15.64 -2.34 -18.07
N ASP A 233 -16.66 -3.15 -17.74
CA ASP A 233 -16.71 -3.97 -16.54
C ASP A 233 -16.39 -3.20 -15.26
N ALA A 234 -17.14 -2.13 -15.00
CA ALA A 234 -17.00 -1.28 -13.83
C ALA A 234 -18.24 -1.34 -12.95
N GLY A 235 -18.03 -1.40 -11.64
CA GLY A 235 -19.07 -1.48 -10.62
C GLY A 235 -18.77 -0.51 -9.48
N LEU A 236 -19.82 -0.06 -8.81
CA LEU A 236 -19.73 0.86 -7.68
C LEU A 236 -20.06 0.14 -6.39
N ILE A 237 -19.37 0.51 -5.32
CA ILE A 237 -19.66 0.12 -3.95
C ILE A 237 -20.21 1.34 -3.24
N ASP A 238 -21.40 1.21 -2.66
CA ASP A 238 -22.01 2.19 -1.78
C ASP A 238 -21.22 2.27 -0.47
N VAL A 239 -20.67 3.45 -0.18
CA VAL A 239 -19.80 3.69 0.98
C VAL A 239 -20.66 4.21 2.13
N GLU A 240 -20.86 3.37 3.14
CA GLU A 240 -21.73 3.70 4.28
C GLU A 240 -21.09 4.74 5.24
N ASP A 241 -19.77 4.69 5.44
CA ASP A 241 -19.03 5.65 6.27
C ASP A 241 -17.77 6.16 5.57
N MET A 242 -17.83 7.40 5.08
CA MET A 242 -16.73 8.09 4.39
C MET A 242 -15.53 8.39 5.30
N ASN A 243 -15.68 8.37 6.63
CA ASN A 243 -14.58 8.68 7.55
C ASN A 243 -13.51 7.59 7.59
N CYS A 244 -13.83 6.40 7.08
CA CYS A 244 -12.92 5.28 6.94
C CYS A 244 -12.31 5.21 5.53
N TRP A 245 -12.42 6.27 4.72
CA TRP A 245 -11.94 6.30 3.34
C TRP A 245 -10.98 7.44 3.06
N THR A 246 -10.06 7.22 2.12
CA THR A 246 -9.18 8.22 1.54
C THR A 246 -9.32 8.26 0.02
N ALA A 247 -9.21 9.45 -0.56
CA ALA A 247 -9.10 9.62 -2.02
C ALA A 247 -7.70 9.27 -2.57
N GLN A 248 -6.74 8.89 -1.72
CA GLN A 248 -5.45 8.38 -2.18
C GLN A 248 -5.55 6.93 -2.66
N VAL A 249 -4.62 6.56 -3.54
CA VAL A 249 -4.40 5.17 -3.94
C VAL A 249 -3.14 4.67 -3.24
N PHE A 250 -3.29 3.61 -2.46
CA PHE A 250 -2.23 2.98 -1.68
C PHE A 250 -1.02 2.65 -2.58
N GLY A 251 0.18 3.01 -2.15
CA GLY A 251 1.42 2.79 -2.91
C GLY A 251 1.59 3.66 -4.17
N VAL A 252 0.61 4.50 -4.50
CA VAL A 252 0.68 5.45 -5.63
C VAL A 252 0.69 6.90 -5.14
N GLY A 253 -0.30 7.31 -4.35
CA GLY A 253 -0.46 8.67 -3.83
C GLY A 253 -1.77 9.35 -4.22
N GLU A 254 -1.73 10.69 -4.37
CA GLU A 254 -2.93 11.50 -4.63
C GLU A 254 -3.41 11.39 -6.09
N LEU A 255 -4.74 11.37 -6.28
CA LEU A 255 -5.39 11.45 -7.58
C LEU A 255 -5.31 12.88 -8.15
N GLY A 256 -4.69 13.01 -9.32
CA GLY A 256 -4.78 14.19 -10.18
C GLY A 256 -6.07 14.21 -11.01
N GLU A 257 -6.18 15.21 -11.87
CA GLU A 257 -7.26 15.23 -12.88
C GLU A 257 -7.16 13.97 -13.76
N PRO A 258 -8.27 13.25 -13.96
CA PRO A 258 -8.31 12.12 -14.89
C PRO A 258 -7.95 12.56 -16.30
N VAL A 259 -7.32 11.65 -17.04
CA VAL A 259 -7.04 11.88 -18.46
C VAL A 259 -8.34 11.78 -19.25
N ASP A 260 -8.77 12.91 -19.83
CA ASP A 260 -9.97 12.98 -20.68
C ASP A 260 -9.68 12.40 -22.07
N LEU A 261 -10.12 11.15 -22.27
CA LEU A 261 -9.99 10.40 -23.51
C LEU A 261 -11.37 10.18 -24.12
N ASN A 262 -11.53 10.66 -25.35
CA ASN A 262 -12.72 10.52 -26.15
C ASN A 262 -12.34 10.34 -27.63
N SER A 263 -13.31 10.27 -28.55
CA SER A 263 -13.05 10.06 -29.98
C SER A 263 -12.12 11.11 -30.60
N ASP A 264 -12.08 12.31 -30.04
CA ASP A 264 -11.32 13.44 -30.57
C ASP A 264 -9.93 13.58 -29.91
N THR A 265 -9.77 13.09 -28.67
CA THR A 265 -8.51 13.21 -27.91
C THR A 265 -7.68 11.92 -27.89
N LEU A 266 -8.29 10.76 -28.18
CA LEU A 266 -7.57 9.49 -28.23
C LEU A 266 -6.52 9.51 -29.36
N SER A 267 -5.26 9.27 -29.01
CA SER A 267 -4.13 9.29 -29.96
C SER A 267 -3.29 8.02 -29.87
N LEU A 268 -2.65 7.66 -30.98
CA LEU A 268 -1.61 6.63 -31.01
C LEU A 268 -0.36 7.03 -30.20
N ASP A 269 -0.22 8.31 -29.84
CA ASP A 269 0.86 8.80 -28.98
C ASP A 269 0.80 8.24 -27.55
N LEU A 270 -0.34 7.69 -27.13
CA LEU A 270 -0.46 6.95 -25.87
C LEU A 270 0.41 5.70 -25.84
N ILE A 271 0.73 5.14 -27.01
CA ILE A 271 1.51 3.91 -27.13
C ILE A 271 2.97 4.19 -26.80
N GLY A 272 3.53 3.43 -25.88
CA GLY A 272 4.88 3.66 -25.35
C GLY A 272 4.90 4.54 -24.10
N CYS A 273 3.76 5.06 -23.65
CA CYS A 273 3.71 5.82 -22.40
C CYS A 273 3.90 4.88 -21.19
N PRO A 274 4.83 5.23 -20.26
CA PRO A 274 5.06 4.44 -19.06
C PRO A 274 3.90 4.61 -18.07
N MET A 275 3.50 3.49 -17.47
CA MET A 275 2.33 3.34 -16.62
C MET A 275 2.73 2.77 -15.26
N ARG A 276 2.07 3.22 -14.18
CA ARG A 276 2.16 2.61 -12.85
C ARG A 276 0.79 2.44 -12.20
N ALA A 277 0.70 1.52 -11.25
CA ALA A 277 -0.50 1.22 -10.48
C ALA A 277 -0.13 0.48 -9.19
N PHE A 278 -1.13 0.26 -8.34
CA PHE A 278 -1.02 -0.65 -7.20
C PHE A 278 -2.26 -1.53 -7.14
N GLY A 279 -2.07 -2.85 -7.24
CA GLY A 279 -3.13 -3.84 -7.19
C GLY A 279 -3.19 -4.55 -5.84
N GLY A 280 -4.38 -4.91 -5.40
CA GLY A 280 -4.63 -5.59 -4.13
C GLY A 280 -4.07 -7.02 -4.07
N ALA A 281 -3.70 -7.61 -5.21
CA ALA A 281 -3.07 -8.92 -5.30
C ALA A 281 -1.58 -8.86 -5.65
N SER A 282 -1.21 -7.98 -6.60
CA SER A 282 0.17 -7.87 -7.10
C SER A 282 1.03 -6.81 -6.42
N GLY A 283 0.45 -5.90 -5.65
CA GLY A 283 1.18 -4.77 -5.08
C GLY A 283 1.55 -3.76 -6.16
N GLU A 284 2.79 -3.25 -6.13
CA GLU A 284 3.26 -2.29 -7.14
C GLU A 284 3.29 -2.91 -8.55
N LEU A 285 2.62 -2.23 -9.48
CA LEU A 285 2.52 -2.61 -10.88
C LEU A 285 3.15 -1.52 -11.76
N VAL A 286 4.02 -1.93 -12.67
CA VAL A 286 4.76 -1.05 -13.58
C VAL A 286 4.67 -1.63 -14.99
N GLY A 287 4.23 -0.81 -15.95
CA GLY A 287 3.97 -1.25 -17.32
C GLY A 287 4.06 -0.13 -18.35
N GLU A 288 3.60 -0.42 -19.56
CA GLU A 288 3.55 0.51 -20.70
C GLU A 288 2.31 0.20 -21.55
N ILE A 289 1.70 1.22 -22.14
CA ILE A 289 0.60 1.04 -23.11
C ILE A 289 1.17 0.43 -24.40
N GLN A 290 0.81 -0.82 -24.67
CA GLN A 290 1.30 -1.60 -25.81
C GLN A 290 0.44 -1.43 -27.05
N ALA A 291 -0.88 -1.32 -26.92
CA ALA A 291 -1.78 -1.20 -28.07
C ALA A 291 -3.13 -0.63 -27.66
N LEU A 292 -3.92 -0.20 -28.64
CA LEU A 292 -5.29 0.24 -28.44
C LEU A 292 -6.28 -0.74 -29.07
N PHE A 293 -7.48 -0.82 -28.49
CA PHE A 293 -8.60 -1.62 -28.98
C PHE A 293 -8.24 -3.09 -29.20
N TYR A 294 -7.53 -3.72 -28.25
CA TYR A 294 -7.07 -5.10 -28.38
C TYR A 294 -8.24 -6.09 -28.33
N ARG A 295 -8.38 -6.89 -29.38
CA ARG A 295 -9.38 -7.96 -29.50
C ARG A 295 -8.94 -9.17 -28.70
N TYR A 296 -9.59 -9.39 -27.56
CA TYR A 296 -9.30 -10.52 -26.68
C TYR A 296 -10.23 -11.71 -26.88
N LYS A 297 -11.36 -11.54 -27.58
CA LYS A 297 -12.31 -12.63 -27.86
C LYS A 297 -13.11 -12.35 -29.12
N SER A 298 -13.44 -13.40 -29.87
CA SER A 298 -14.42 -13.35 -30.99
C SER A 298 -15.45 -14.45 -30.78
N THR A 299 -16.74 -14.10 -30.71
CA THR A 299 -17.82 -15.08 -30.50
C THR A 299 -19.14 -14.56 -31.05
N GLY A 300 -19.88 -15.43 -31.74
CA GLY A 300 -21.21 -15.08 -32.28
C GLY A 300 -21.18 -14.01 -33.37
N GLY A 301 -20.06 -13.87 -34.09
CA GLY A 301 -19.88 -12.85 -35.13
C GLY A 301 -19.50 -11.46 -34.60
N PHE A 302 -19.19 -11.33 -33.31
CA PHE A 302 -18.72 -10.10 -32.68
C PHE A 302 -17.34 -10.26 -32.07
N ASP A 303 -16.56 -9.18 -32.15
CA ASP A 303 -15.29 -9.01 -31.46
C ASP A 303 -15.50 -8.31 -30.11
N TYR A 304 -14.76 -8.74 -29.10
CA TYR A 304 -14.72 -8.09 -27.80
C TYR A 304 -13.33 -7.47 -27.63
N VAL A 305 -13.32 -6.17 -27.34
CA VAL A 305 -12.08 -5.38 -27.30
C VAL A 305 -11.86 -4.74 -25.93
N SER A 306 -10.60 -4.59 -25.53
CA SER A 306 -10.16 -3.66 -24.47
C SER A 306 -9.70 -2.36 -25.11
N GLU A 307 -9.96 -1.21 -24.48
CA GLU A 307 -9.44 0.06 -24.99
C GLU A 307 -7.92 0.11 -24.93
N LEU A 308 -7.35 -0.29 -23.81
CA LEU A 308 -5.91 -0.33 -23.59
C LEU A 308 -5.43 -1.78 -23.41
N LEU A 309 -4.29 -2.07 -24.02
CA LEU A 309 -3.46 -3.23 -23.72
C LEU A 309 -2.21 -2.73 -23.00
N ILE A 310 -2.07 -3.04 -21.71
CA ILE A 310 -0.91 -2.65 -20.91
C ILE A 310 -0.02 -3.87 -20.75
N GLY A 311 1.27 -3.71 -21.03
CA GLY A 311 2.26 -4.79 -21.01
C GLY A 311 3.59 -4.36 -20.40
N PRO A 312 4.63 -5.21 -20.51
CA PRO A 312 5.94 -4.94 -19.94
C PRO A 312 6.61 -3.74 -20.61
N ARG A 313 7.46 -3.00 -19.87
CA ARG A 313 8.26 -1.89 -20.44
C ARG A 313 9.44 -2.40 -21.26
N ASN A 314 10.04 -3.50 -20.81
CA ASN A 314 11.18 -4.15 -21.45
C ASN A 314 11.36 -5.57 -20.87
N GLU A 315 12.35 -6.31 -21.36
CA GLU A 315 12.67 -7.66 -20.90
C GLU A 315 13.04 -7.74 -19.40
N GLN A 316 13.58 -6.65 -18.82
CA GLN A 316 14.00 -6.62 -17.42
C GLN A 316 12.87 -6.26 -16.44
N MET A 317 11.79 -5.64 -16.94
CA MET A 317 10.63 -5.20 -16.15
C MET A 317 9.35 -5.87 -16.69
N PRO A 318 9.12 -7.16 -16.38
CA PRO A 318 7.89 -7.85 -16.76
C PRO A 318 6.67 -7.26 -16.02
N LEU A 319 5.49 -7.33 -16.65
CA LEU A 319 4.24 -6.98 -16.00
C LEU A 319 3.71 -8.19 -15.22
N ASN A 320 3.71 -8.10 -13.89
CA ASN A 320 3.28 -9.18 -12.99
C ASN A 320 1.87 -8.94 -12.45
N THR A 321 0.89 -8.79 -13.33
CA THR A 321 -0.51 -8.71 -12.90
C THR A 321 -1.12 -10.10 -12.66
N HIS A 322 -1.98 -10.23 -11.66
CA HIS A 322 -2.58 -11.48 -11.21
C HIS A 322 -4.11 -11.40 -11.09
N PRO A 323 -4.82 -12.56 -11.11
CA PRO A 323 -6.19 -12.63 -10.62
C PRO A 323 -6.27 -12.00 -9.23
N GLY A 324 -7.17 -11.03 -9.06
CA GLY A 324 -7.23 -10.15 -7.89
C GLY A 324 -6.88 -8.69 -8.18
N ASP A 325 -6.13 -8.38 -9.25
CA ASP A 325 -5.85 -6.99 -9.65
C ASP A 325 -7.00 -6.32 -10.40
N SER A 326 -8.04 -7.07 -10.77
CA SER A 326 -9.28 -6.55 -11.33
C SER A 326 -9.83 -5.43 -10.46
N GLY A 327 -9.89 -4.21 -11.00
CA GLY A 327 -10.39 -3.01 -10.35
C GLY A 327 -9.30 -2.00 -10.05
N THR A 328 -8.04 -2.36 -10.31
CA THR A 328 -6.89 -1.46 -10.21
C THR A 328 -6.99 -0.29 -11.18
N VAL A 329 -6.72 0.92 -10.69
CA VAL A 329 -6.58 2.12 -11.54
C VAL A 329 -5.12 2.32 -11.95
N TRP A 330 -4.91 2.55 -13.24
CA TRP A 330 -3.62 2.84 -13.84
C TRP A 330 -3.38 4.34 -13.99
N PHE A 331 -2.12 4.74 -13.86
CA PHE A 331 -1.64 6.12 -13.87
C PHE A 331 -0.45 6.29 -14.80
N PHE A 332 -0.30 7.47 -15.41
CA PHE A 332 0.97 7.81 -16.06
C PHE A 332 2.09 7.85 -15.02
N ASP A 333 3.23 7.23 -15.34
CA ASP A 333 4.42 7.19 -14.48
C ASP A 333 5.26 8.46 -14.62
N GLU A 334 4.60 9.60 -14.52
CA GLU A 334 5.22 10.91 -14.37
C GLU A 334 4.36 11.70 -13.38
N PRO A 335 4.89 12.03 -12.19
CA PRO A 335 4.14 12.78 -11.20
C PRO A 335 3.90 14.21 -11.70
N ILE A 336 2.74 14.78 -11.33
CA ILE A 336 2.46 16.20 -11.56
C ILE A 336 3.44 17.02 -10.69
N PRO A 337 4.22 17.95 -11.27
CA PRO A 337 5.13 18.78 -10.49
C PRO A 337 4.38 19.61 -9.44
N GLU A 338 4.76 19.49 -8.17
CA GLU A 338 4.22 20.32 -7.07
C GLU A 338 5.33 20.99 -6.24
N GLN A 339 5.00 22.12 -5.61
CA GLN A 339 5.80 22.79 -4.60
C GLN A 339 5.18 22.54 -3.21
N GLY A 340 5.95 21.94 -2.31
CA GLY A 340 5.51 21.58 -0.95
C GLY A 340 5.46 20.07 -0.73
N GLY A 341 5.80 19.60 0.47
CA GLY A 341 5.99 18.18 0.81
C GLY A 341 4.72 17.32 0.92
N ARG A 342 3.77 17.46 -0.02
CA ARG A 342 2.58 16.60 -0.13
C ARG A 342 2.94 15.26 -0.80
N ALA A 343 2.07 14.25 -0.64
CA ALA A 343 2.17 12.99 -1.36
C ALA A 343 2.17 13.22 -2.88
N ARG A 344 2.89 12.38 -3.63
CA ARG A 344 3.02 12.52 -5.09
C ARG A 344 1.65 12.40 -5.75
N ARG A 345 1.32 13.34 -6.65
CA ARG A 345 0.06 13.35 -7.39
C ARG A 345 0.25 12.83 -8.81
N TYR A 346 -0.58 11.88 -9.24
CA TYR A 346 -0.50 11.26 -10.56
C TYR A 346 -1.82 11.38 -11.32
N ARG A 347 -1.77 11.36 -12.67
CA ARG A 347 -2.97 11.41 -13.51
C ARG A 347 -3.52 9.99 -13.75
N PRO A 348 -4.72 9.65 -13.25
CA PRO A 348 -5.33 8.36 -13.53
C PRO A 348 -5.87 8.31 -14.96
N ILE A 349 -5.73 7.17 -15.63
CA ILE A 349 -6.13 7.00 -17.04
C ILE A 349 -7.08 5.85 -17.29
N ALA A 350 -6.99 4.73 -16.56
CA ALA A 350 -7.75 3.53 -16.91
C ALA A 350 -8.01 2.61 -15.72
N LEU A 351 -9.14 1.90 -15.78
CA LEU A 351 -9.50 0.82 -14.86
C LEU A 351 -9.16 -0.52 -15.51
N GLN A 352 -8.36 -1.34 -14.83
CA GLN A 352 -8.11 -2.71 -15.22
C GLN A 352 -9.31 -3.59 -14.89
N TRP A 353 -9.69 -4.47 -15.81
CA TRP A 353 -10.78 -5.43 -15.59
C TRP A 353 -10.41 -6.88 -15.89
N GLY A 354 -9.20 -7.14 -16.36
CA GLY A 354 -8.73 -8.51 -16.51
C GLY A 354 -7.33 -8.62 -17.04
N GLY A 355 -6.85 -9.85 -17.09
CA GLY A 355 -5.70 -10.26 -17.88
C GLY A 355 -6.13 -11.24 -18.97
N HIS A 356 -5.40 -11.28 -20.08
CA HIS A 356 -5.65 -12.30 -21.10
C HIS A 356 -4.77 -13.52 -20.82
N GLU A 357 -5.38 -14.61 -20.35
CA GLU A 357 -4.80 -15.96 -20.31
C GLU A 357 -5.48 -16.81 -21.40
N LEU A 358 -4.77 -17.18 -22.46
CA LEU A 358 -5.27 -18.25 -23.36
C LEU A 358 -5.01 -19.58 -22.65
N LEU A 359 -5.89 -20.57 -22.79
CA LEU A 359 -5.64 -21.95 -22.32
C LEU A 359 -5.74 -22.88 -23.54
N ASP A 360 -4.79 -23.80 -23.67
CA ASP A 360 -4.90 -24.94 -24.57
C ASP A 360 -5.46 -26.17 -23.82
N GLY A 361 -5.95 -27.17 -24.56
CA GLY A 361 -6.61 -28.38 -24.04
C GLY A 361 -5.76 -29.30 -23.16
N GLN A 362 -4.50 -28.97 -22.87
CA GLN A 362 -3.61 -29.69 -21.96
C GLN A 362 -3.25 -28.90 -20.68
N GLY A 363 -3.83 -27.70 -20.48
CA GLY A 363 -3.78 -27.00 -19.19
C GLY A 363 -2.45 -26.29 -18.86
N LYS A 364 -1.65 -25.92 -19.88
CA LYS A 364 -0.42 -25.12 -19.71
C LYS A 364 -0.42 -23.90 -20.64
N VAL A 365 -0.44 -22.68 -20.11
CA VAL A 365 -0.17 -21.39 -20.82
C VAL A 365 0.27 -20.31 -19.81
N THR A 366 1.02 -19.26 -20.21
CA THR A 366 0.67 -17.87 -19.81
C THR A 366 1.34 -16.77 -20.65
N PHE A 367 0.59 -15.71 -20.92
CA PHE A 367 1.05 -14.36 -21.29
C PHE A 367 0.40 -13.38 -20.32
N ARG A 368 1.07 -12.29 -19.96
CA ARG A 368 0.48 -11.31 -19.02
C ARG A 368 0.42 -9.92 -19.61
N PHE A 369 -0.81 -9.51 -19.91
CA PHE A 369 -1.18 -8.14 -20.22
C PHE A 369 -2.33 -7.75 -19.32
N ALA A 370 -2.33 -6.51 -18.84
CA ALA A 370 -3.52 -5.91 -18.23
C ALA A 370 -4.42 -5.38 -19.36
N LEU A 371 -5.68 -5.81 -19.33
CA LEU A 371 -6.75 -5.29 -20.17
C LEU A 371 -7.49 -4.22 -19.38
N ALA A 372 -7.56 -3.02 -19.95
CA ALA A 372 -8.11 -1.87 -19.25
C ALA A 372 -8.99 -1.00 -20.16
N THR A 373 -9.84 -0.23 -19.51
CA THR A 373 -10.80 0.70 -20.12
C THR A 373 -10.55 2.09 -19.56
N CYS A 374 -10.62 3.12 -20.40
CA CYS A 374 -10.32 4.50 -20.02
C CYS A 374 -11.25 4.93 -18.88
N LEU A 375 -10.66 5.55 -17.85
CA LEU A 375 -11.38 5.96 -16.65
C LEU A 375 -12.41 7.05 -16.98
N SER A 376 -12.08 7.96 -17.90
CA SER A 376 -13.01 8.97 -18.42
C SER A 376 -14.22 8.35 -19.11
N THR A 377 -14.02 7.30 -19.93
CA THR A 377 -15.12 6.51 -20.49
C THR A 377 -15.99 5.91 -19.39
N ILE A 378 -15.39 5.25 -18.40
CA ILE A 378 -16.12 4.63 -17.28
C ILE A 378 -16.93 5.64 -16.49
N CYS A 379 -16.31 6.76 -16.11
CA CYS A 379 -16.93 7.88 -15.41
C CYS A 379 -18.16 8.41 -16.15
N ARG A 380 -18.02 8.66 -17.46
CA ARG A 380 -19.14 9.10 -18.31
C ARG A 380 -20.29 8.09 -18.34
N GLU A 381 -19.98 6.81 -18.53
CA GLU A 381 -21.00 5.77 -18.66
C GLU A 381 -21.70 5.44 -17.34
N LEU A 382 -21.06 5.74 -16.21
CA LEU A 382 -21.64 5.62 -14.87
C LEU A 382 -22.22 6.94 -14.35
N ASP A 383 -22.06 8.06 -15.05
CA ASP A 383 -22.46 9.41 -14.60
C ASP A 383 -21.84 9.77 -13.23
N VAL A 384 -20.52 9.59 -13.12
CA VAL A 384 -19.73 9.90 -11.90
C VAL A 384 -18.41 10.58 -12.24
N ASP A 385 -17.93 11.40 -11.32
CA ASP A 385 -16.62 12.07 -11.38
C ASP A 385 -15.64 11.46 -10.38
N VAL A 386 -14.34 11.48 -10.70
CA VAL A 386 -13.30 11.04 -9.76
C VAL A 386 -13.27 11.98 -8.55
N PHE A 387 -13.41 11.38 -7.37
CA PHE A 387 -13.47 12.11 -6.12
C PHE A 387 -12.08 12.23 -5.50
N ARG A 388 -11.54 13.46 -5.49
CA ARG A 388 -10.12 13.75 -5.21
C ARG A 388 -9.87 14.49 -3.90
N GLY A 389 -10.90 14.93 -3.20
CA GLY A 389 -10.80 15.95 -2.15
C GLY A 389 -10.88 15.46 -0.71
N TRP A 390 -11.06 14.16 -0.49
CA TRP A 390 -11.41 13.62 0.83
C TRP A 390 -10.28 12.88 1.49
N ASN A 391 -10.00 13.22 2.75
CA ASN A 391 -8.89 12.67 3.52
C ASN A 391 -7.62 12.55 2.65
N ILE A 392 -7.21 13.69 2.07
CA ILE A 392 -5.98 13.87 1.27
C ILE A 392 -4.84 14.44 2.12
N GLY A 393 -3.58 14.23 1.72
CA GLY A 393 -2.39 14.55 2.53
C GLY A 393 -2.12 13.59 3.69
N HIS A 394 -2.84 12.48 3.71
CA HIS A 394 -2.78 11.39 4.67
C HIS A 394 -1.57 10.47 4.36
N ARG A 395 -0.91 9.91 5.38
CA ARG A 395 0.33 9.10 5.26
C ARG A 395 0.00 7.64 4.89
N GLU A 396 0.90 6.90 4.25
CA GLU A 396 0.66 5.51 3.83
C GLU A 396 0.84 4.48 4.97
N TYR A 397 0.98 4.94 6.21
CA TYR A 397 1.29 4.15 7.39
C TYR A 397 0.66 4.81 8.61
N TRP A 398 -0.10 4.07 9.41
CA TRP A 398 -1.00 4.65 10.41
C TRP A 398 -0.89 3.93 11.76
N GLY A 399 -0.84 4.72 12.83
CA GLY A 399 -0.61 4.30 14.22
C GLY A 399 0.69 4.85 14.82
N ALA A 400 1.64 5.24 13.96
CA ALA A 400 3.03 5.40 14.37
C ALA A 400 3.55 6.82 14.54
N THR A 401 2.74 7.83 14.23
CA THR A 401 3.15 9.23 14.40
C THR A 401 3.56 9.50 15.85
N GLY A 402 2.85 8.94 16.84
CA GLY A 402 3.19 9.02 18.26
C GLY A 402 4.50 8.31 18.60
N HIS A 403 4.60 7.00 18.34
CA HIS A 403 5.77 6.19 18.69
C HIS A 403 7.05 6.66 17.99
N TYR A 404 7.00 6.93 16.68
CA TYR A 404 8.15 7.48 15.96
C TYR A 404 8.55 8.85 16.49
N LYS A 405 7.58 9.71 16.82
CA LYS A 405 7.92 11.02 17.38
C LYS A 405 8.59 10.89 18.74
N ILE A 406 8.12 10.00 19.60
CA ILE A 406 8.71 9.73 20.92
C ILE A 406 10.14 9.24 20.77
N ALA A 407 10.35 8.21 19.95
CA ALA A 407 11.65 7.59 19.76
C ALA A 407 12.66 8.55 19.11
N ALA A 408 12.30 9.19 17.99
CA ALA A 408 13.17 10.13 17.30
C ALA A 408 13.51 11.33 18.19
N LYS A 409 12.53 11.89 18.90
CA LYS A 409 12.76 13.05 19.77
C LYS A 409 13.60 12.69 20.98
N ALA A 410 13.38 11.52 21.60
CA ALA A 410 14.16 11.05 22.73
C ALA A 410 15.65 10.91 22.39
N CYS A 411 16.01 10.55 21.15
CA CYS A 411 17.41 10.48 20.71
C CYS A 411 18.12 11.83 20.81
N GLU A 412 17.40 12.95 20.67
CA GLU A 412 17.94 14.31 20.77
C GLU A 412 18.10 14.78 22.23
N LEU A 413 17.40 14.18 23.18
CA LEU A 413 17.35 14.63 24.58
C LEU A 413 18.51 14.07 25.43
N VAL A 414 19.10 12.96 25.01
CA VAL A 414 20.19 12.29 25.74
C VAL A 414 21.44 13.17 25.75
N THR A 415 22.07 13.31 26.92
CA THR A 415 23.25 14.17 27.07
C THR A 415 24.60 13.47 27.03
N ASP A 416 24.67 12.17 27.31
CA ASP A 416 25.94 11.44 27.21
C ASP A 416 26.42 11.47 25.75
N PRO A 417 27.66 11.95 25.49
CA PRO A 417 28.11 12.17 24.11
C PRO A 417 28.26 10.87 23.32
N ARG A 418 28.56 9.73 23.97
CA ARG A 418 28.74 8.44 23.31
C ARG A 418 27.39 7.83 22.94
N LEU A 419 26.46 7.83 23.89
CA LEU A 419 25.09 7.37 23.65
C LEU A 419 24.38 8.26 22.63
N SER A 420 24.52 9.59 22.75
CA SER A 420 23.97 10.55 21.78
C SER A 420 24.50 10.27 20.37
N GLN A 421 25.81 10.04 20.21
CA GLN A 421 26.41 9.68 18.93
C GLN A 421 25.85 8.36 18.39
N LEU A 422 25.73 7.33 19.23
CA LEU A 422 25.21 6.02 18.85
C LEU A 422 23.75 6.10 18.40
N LEU A 423 22.90 6.76 19.18
CA LEU A 423 21.48 6.94 18.85
C LEU A 423 21.31 7.80 17.58
N HIS A 424 22.08 8.88 17.43
CA HIS A 424 22.02 9.72 16.24
C HIS A 424 22.46 8.97 14.97
N ASN A 425 23.47 8.09 15.06
CA ASN A 425 23.91 7.26 13.95
C ASN A 425 22.88 6.20 13.54
N ASN A 426 21.95 5.85 14.43
CA ASN A 426 20.96 4.78 14.22
C ASN A 426 19.52 5.29 14.25
N VAL A 427 19.29 6.61 14.28
CA VAL A 427 17.94 7.18 14.44
C VAL A 427 17.00 6.72 13.32
N ASP A 428 17.51 6.62 12.09
CA ASP A 428 16.72 6.18 10.91
C ASP A 428 16.41 4.67 10.92
N LEU A 429 17.04 3.91 11.81
CA LEU A 429 16.71 2.50 12.08
C LEU A 429 15.75 2.36 13.27
N ILE A 430 15.75 3.33 14.18
CA ILE A 430 14.89 3.36 15.36
C ILE A 430 13.51 3.91 15.01
N ALA A 431 13.46 5.01 14.26
CA ALA A 431 12.26 5.76 13.94
C ALA A 431 12.44 6.59 12.65
N PHE A 432 11.37 7.28 12.23
CA PHE A 432 11.48 8.31 11.19
C PHE A 432 11.80 9.68 11.79
N ARG A 433 12.64 10.48 11.12
CA ARG A 433 12.88 11.88 11.49
C ARG A 433 11.69 12.76 11.17
N ASP A 434 11.65 13.94 11.77
CA ASP A 434 10.59 14.93 11.56
C ASP A 434 10.31 15.21 10.07
N GLU A 435 11.34 15.34 9.23
CA GLU A 435 11.14 15.58 7.80
C GLU A 435 10.52 14.38 7.08
N ALA A 436 10.90 13.15 7.45
CA ALA A 436 10.35 11.93 6.88
C ALA A 436 8.90 11.67 7.33
N ILE A 437 8.63 11.96 8.62
CA ILE A 437 7.30 11.97 9.21
C ILE A 437 6.44 13.04 8.48
N GLN A 438 6.92 14.28 8.35
CA GLN A 438 6.20 15.39 7.72
C GLN A 438 5.97 15.22 6.21
N SER A 439 6.95 14.68 5.48
CA SER A 439 6.88 14.49 4.02
C SER A 439 6.10 13.24 3.60
N GLY A 440 5.59 12.45 4.55
CA GLY A 440 4.81 11.24 4.27
C GLY A 440 5.63 10.15 3.57
N GLN A 441 6.97 10.16 3.69
CA GLN A 441 7.86 9.16 3.09
C GLN A 441 7.91 7.83 3.88
N ILE A 442 6.91 7.58 4.72
CA ILE A 442 6.77 6.31 5.44
C ILE A 442 6.25 5.28 4.42
N ARG A 443 7.19 4.55 3.81
CA ARG A 443 6.89 3.52 2.81
C ARG A 443 6.14 2.37 3.47
N ALA A 444 5.22 1.75 2.73
CA ALA A 444 4.67 0.45 3.10
C ALA A 444 5.80 -0.55 3.32
N ILE A 445 5.91 -1.07 4.55
CA ILE A 445 6.91 -2.07 4.92
C ILE A 445 6.25 -3.43 4.74
N ASP A 446 6.59 -4.11 3.66
CA ASP A 446 6.27 -5.53 3.45
C ASP A 446 6.80 -6.36 4.64
N ALA A 447 6.20 -7.52 4.93
CA ALA A 447 6.66 -8.45 5.97
C ALA A 447 8.12 -8.93 5.76
N HIS A 448 8.67 -8.73 4.55
CA HIS A 448 10.07 -8.97 4.21
C HIS A 448 10.96 -7.73 4.27
N GLN A 449 10.40 -6.53 4.46
CA GLN A 449 11.14 -5.28 4.58
C GLN A 449 11.43 -4.96 6.05
N PHE A 450 12.46 -4.15 6.27
CA PHE A 450 12.88 -3.72 7.60
C PHE A 450 11.85 -2.77 8.20
N VAL A 451 11.39 -3.06 9.42
CA VAL A 451 10.50 -2.21 10.22
C VAL A 451 11.38 -1.39 11.17
N PRO A 452 11.29 -0.04 11.19
CA PRO A 452 11.95 0.76 12.21
C PRO A 452 11.53 0.31 13.60
N LEU A 453 12.50 0.26 14.50
CA LEU A 453 12.37 -0.50 15.75
C LEU A 453 11.18 -0.05 16.63
N ALA A 454 10.80 1.22 16.60
CA ALA A 454 9.68 1.76 17.38
C ALA A 454 8.30 1.15 17.06
N ASP A 455 8.15 0.43 15.94
CA ASP A 455 6.89 -0.20 15.52
C ASP A 455 6.97 -1.72 15.38
N VAL A 456 8.12 -2.32 15.71
CA VAL A 456 8.29 -3.78 15.63
C VAL A 456 7.29 -4.52 16.52
N ALA A 457 6.96 -3.97 17.69
CA ALA A 457 6.01 -4.58 18.61
C ALA A 457 4.64 -4.80 17.94
N ASP A 458 4.06 -3.74 17.34
CA ASP A 458 2.77 -3.80 16.67
C ASP A 458 2.81 -4.52 15.32
N LEU A 459 3.79 -4.22 14.47
CA LEU A 459 3.80 -4.75 13.09
C LEU A 459 4.35 -6.16 12.97
N VAL A 460 5.26 -6.56 13.85
CA VAL A 460 5.97 -7.84 13.76
C VAL A 460 5.57 -8.75 14.91
N TRP A 461 5.72 -8.30 16.16
CA TRP A 461 5.56 -9.17 17.33
C TRP A 461 4.11 -9.51 17.63
N ARG A 462 3.16 -8.58 17.50
CA ARG A 462 1.73 -8.89 17.67
C ARG A 462 1.25 -10.06 16.79
N ARG A 463 1.85 -10.22 15.60
CA ARG A 463 1.55 -11.32 14.66
C ARG A 463 2.38 -12.59 14.90
N THR A 464 3.64 -12.44 15.28
CA THR A 464 4.59 -13.56 15.40
C THR A 464 4.71 -14.12 16.83
N ARG A 465 4.23 -13.36 17.82
CA ARG A 465 4.29 -13.58 19.26
C ARG A 465 2.95 -13.15 19.91
N PRO A 466 1.89 -13.97 19.85
CA PRO A 466 0.55 -13.60 20.34
C PRO A 466 0.53 -13.14 21.80
N GLU A 467 1.43 -13.66 22.65
CA GLU A 467 1.54 -13.27 24.05
C GLU A 467 2.02 -11.81 24.24
N ASP A 468 2.50 -11.14 23.19
CA ASP A 468 2.93 -9.75 23.28
C ASP A 468 1.76 -8.78 23.46
N GLU A 469 0.54 -9.14 23.06
CA GLU A 469 -0.66 -8.30 23.17
C GLU A 469 -0.91 -7.80 24.60
N PHE A 470 -0.53 -8.59 25.61
CA PHE A 470 -0.70 -8.27 27.03
C PHE A 470 0.28 -7.21 27.54
N ASN A 471 1.30 -6.88 26.76
CA ASN A 471 2.36 -5.95 27.13
C ASN A 471 2.10 -4.50 26.68
N HIS A 472 1.07 -4.26 25.86
CA HIS A 472 0.74 -2.95 25.31
C HIS A 472 -0.18 -2.11 26.21
N PHE A 473 -0.63 -2.64 27.35
CA PHE A 473 -1.59 -1.95 28.21
C PHE A 473 -1.43 -2.28 29.70
N ALA A 474 -2.04 -1.47 30.56
CA ALA A 474 -2.24 -1.75 31.98
C ALA A 474 -3.47 -0.99 32.50
N ASP A 475 -4.41 -1.66 33.17
CA ASP A 475 -5.66 -1.03 33.63
C ASP A 475 -5.45 -0.25 34.93
N MET A 476 -4.72 0.86 34.86
CA MET A 476 -4.15 1.52 36.04
C MET A 476 -5.20 2.19 36.94
N ASP A 477 -6.33 2.62 36.37
CA ASP A 477 -7.38 3.42 37.00
C ASP A 477 -8.68 2.64 37.28
N GLN A 478 -8.72 1.34 37.02
CA GLN A 478 -9.84 0.50 37.42
C GLN A 478 -9.86 0.35 38.94
N GLU A 479 -11.04 0.27 39.56
CA GLU A 479 -11.13 -0.08 40.99
C GLU A 479 -11.12 -1.60 41.16
N GLY A 480 -10.26 -2.11 42.05
CA GLY A 480 -10.23 -3.51 42.43
C GLY A 480 -11.46 -3.95 43.23
N GLN A 481 -11.61 -5.27 43.39
CA GLN A 481 -12.69 -5.84 44.22
C GLN A 481 -12.12 -6.56 45.45
N GLY A 482 -12.98 -6.99 46.37
CA GLY A 482 -12.58 -7.73 47.57
C GLY A 482 -11.57 -6.94 48.43
N ASP A 483 -10.39 -7.53 48.67
CA ASP A 483 -9.31 -6.93 49.46
C ASP A 483 -8.74 -5.63 48.83
N PHE A 484 -9.01 -5.40 47.55
CA PHE A 484 -8.62 -4.20 46.80
C PHE A 484 -9.78 -3.21 46.58
N SER A 485 -10.93 -3.43 47.22
CA SER A 485 -12.11 -2.56 47.09
C SER A 485 -11.78 -1.09 47.39
N GLY A 486 -12.12 -0.20 46.44
CA GLY A 486 -11.84 1.23 46.50
C GLY A 486 -10.37 1.62 46.29
N LYS A 487 -9.55 0.72 45.74
CA LYS A 487 -8.16 0.99 45.35
C LYS A 487 -7.92 0.64 43.89
N THR A 488 -7.16 1.49 43.22
CA THR A 488 -6.68 1.27 41.84
C THR A 488 -5.23 0.77 41.84
N LEU A 489 -4.72 0.31 40.70
CA LEU A 489 -3.28 0.01 40.57
C LEU A 489 -2.43 1.28 40.76
N LEU A 490 -2.93 2.46 40.39
CA LEU A 490 -2.27 3.75 40.69
C LEU A 490 -2.08 3.98 42.20
N ASP A 491 -3.08 3.60 43.01
CA ASP A 491 -3.04 3.71 44.47
C ASP A 491 -2.11 2.66 45.08
N LEU A 492 -2.20 1.42 44.61
CA LEU A 492 -1.37 0.33 45.10
C LEU A 492 0.11 0.61 44.85
N CYS A 493 0.46 1.10 43.65
CA CYS A 493 1.84 1.40 43.29
C CYS A 493 2.40 2.68 43.94
N GLN A 494 1.67 3.34 44.85
CA GLN A 494 2.27 4.35 45.75
C GLN A 494 3.26 3.71 46.73
N ASP A 495 3.03 2.44 47.10
CA ASP A 495 4.05 1.59 47.71
C ASP A 495 4.82 0.87 46.60
N PRO A 496 6.11 1.16 46.41
CA PRO A 496 6.92 0.51 45.38
C PRO A 496 6.91 -1.02 45.42
N ASN A 497 6.70 -1.63 46.60
CA ASN A 497 6.70 -3.09 46.74
C ASN A 497 5.47 -3.76 46.09
N ASN A 498 4.42 -2.99 45.82
CA ASN A 498 3.22 -3.49 45.16
C ASN A 498 3.38 -3.60 43.64
N LEU A 499 4.47 -3.08 43.06
CA LEU A 499 4.85 -3.34 41.67
C LEU A 499 5.53 -4.72 41.55
N SER A 500 4.76 -5.77 41.84
CA SER A 500 5.18 -7.16 41.76
C SER A 500 4.17 -8.01 41.01
N VAL A 501 4.67 -9.03 40.31
CA VAL A 501 3.84 -9.98 39.54
C VAL A 501 2.74 -10.60 40.42
N ASP A 502 3.07 -10.98 41.65
CA ASP A 502 2.11 -11.57 42.59
C ASP A 502 0.99 -10.60 42.96
N THR A 503 1.33 -9.35 43.31
CA THR A 503 0.34 -8.33 43.69
C THR A 503 -0.57 -7.98 42.53
N TRP A 504 -0.01 -7.82 41.33
CA TRP A 504 -0.78 -7.51 40.12
C TRP A 504 -1.68 -8.66 39.68
N ASN A 505 -1.19 -9.91 39.75
CA ASN A 505 -2.03 -11.08 39.48
C ASN A 505 -3.19 -11.17 40.49
N HIS A 506 -2.94 -10.97 41.78
CA HIS A 506 -3.99 -10.97 42.78
C HIS A 506 -5.00 -9.82 42.56
N TYR A 507 -4.54 -8.65 42.14
CA TYR A 507 -5.39 -7.54 41.75
C TYR A 507 -6.32 -7.90 40.59
N TYR A 508 -5.79 -8.42 39.48
CA TYR A 508 -6.62 -8.83 38.33
C TYR A 508 -7.52 -10.03 38.63
N GLU A 509 -7.11 -10.93 39.52
CA GLU A 509 -7.98 -12.01 40.02
C GLU A 509 -9.19 -11.45 40.76
N SER A 510 -9.02 -10.34 41.51
CA SER A 510 -10.15 -9.66 42.15
C SER A 510 -11.15 -9.11 41.14
N LEU A 511 -10.70 -8.73 39.95
CA LEU A 511 -11.56 -8.23 38.87
C LEU A 511 -12.25 -9.35 38.07
N ASN A 512 -11.82 -10.61 38.26
CA ASN A 512 -12.27 -11.77 37.50
C ASN A 512 -12.10 -11.58 35.97
N VAL A 513 -10.92 -11.08 35.57
CA VAL A 513 -10.54 -10.90 34.15
C VAL A 513 -9.37 -11.79 33.75
N ASP A 514 -9.44 -12.35 32.54
CA ASP A 514 -8.39 -13.19 31.98
C ASP A 514 -7.27 -12.36 31.32
N LYS A 515 -7.62 -11.21 30.73
CA LYS A 515 -6.66 -10.31 30.08
C LYS A 515 -6.05 -9.39 31.13
N ARG A 516 -4.76 -9.59 31.44
CA ARG A 516 -4.02 -8.87 32.50
C ARG A 516 -2.93 -8.01 31.86
N GLY A 517 -3.06 -6.70 31.95
CA GLY A 517 -2.09 -5.76 31.36
C GLY A 517 -0.77 -5.75 32.13
N ALA A 518 0.34 -5.80 31.39
CA ALA A 518 1.68 -6.06 31.90
C ALA A 518 2.71 -4.96 31.56
N LEU A 519 2.28 -3.85 30.97
CA LEU A 519 3.15 -2.87 30.31
C LEU A 519 4.38 -2.43 31.17
N PRO A 520 4.25 -2.02 32.45
CA PRO A 520 5.43 -1.61 33.23
C PRO A 520 6.46 -2.72 33.43
N PHE A 521 6.01 -3.98 33.51
CA PHE A 521 6.90 -5.15 33.63
C PHE A 521 7.58 -5.47 32.31
N ARG A 522 6.93 -5.21 31.17
CA ARG A 522 7.59 -5.33 29.86
C ARG A 522 8.76 -4.36 29.76
N VAL A 523 8.54 -3.10 30.13
CA VAL A 523 9.62 -2.09 30.11
C VAL A 523 10.73 -2.45 31.12
N TRP A 524 10.39 -2.95 32.31
CA TRP A 524 11.35 -3.52 33.26
C TRP A 524 12.23 -4.56 32.57
N GLN A 525 11.62 -5.61 32.03
CA GLN A 525 12.31 -6.74 31.43
C GLN A 525 13.27 -6.30 30.31
N MET A 526 12.81 -5.40 29.43
CA MET A 526 13.62 -4.89 28.33
C MET A 526 14.77 -4.02 28.84
N TYR A 527 14.53 -3.15 29.83
CA TYR A 527 15.59 -2.36 30.45
C TYR A 527 16.68 -3.24 31.05
N SER A 528 16.32 -4.29 31.81
CA SER A 528 17.29 -5.21 32.41
C SER A 528 18.13 -5.91 31.33
N GLN A 529 17.53 -6.29 30.20
CA GLN A 529 18.27 -6.85 29.06
C GLN A 529 19.18 -5.82 28.39
N MET A 530 18.74 -4.57 28.23
CA MET A 530 19.56 -3.49 27.69
C MET A 530 20.83 -3.27 28.54
N VAL A 531 20.70 -3.23 29.87
CA VAL A 531 21.85 -3.15 30.79
C VAL A 531 22.81 -4.32 30.59
N GLN A 532 22.29 -5.55 30.48
CA GLN A 532 23.11 -6.73 30.22
C GLN A 532 23.82 -6.69 28.86
N PHE A 533 23.15 -6.17 27.82
CA PHE A 533 23.75 -6.02 26.50
C PHE A 533 24.92 -5.05 26.51
N VAL A 534 24.80 -3.90 27.17
CA VAL A 534 25.92 -2.95 27.31
C VAL A 534 27.07 -3.58 28.10
N LYS A 535 26.79 -4.24 29.24
CA LYS A 535 27.81 -4.96 30.04
C LYS A 535 28.56 -6.01 29.23
N ALA A 536 27.88 -6.67 28.29
CA ALA A 536 28.44 -7.68 27.41
C ALA A 536 29.07 -7.11 26.12
N GLY A 537 29.06 -5.80 25.91
CA GLY A 537 29.52 -5.16 24.67
C GLY A 537 28.64 -5.41 23.44
N LYS A 538 27.41 -5.88 23.64
CA LYS A 538 26.41 -6.23 22.62
C LYS A 538 25.59 -5.03 22.17
N ILE A 539 26.23 -4.08 21.50
CA ILE A 539 25.62 -2.78 21.15
C ILE A 539 24.50 -2.90 20.11
N THR A 540 24.59 -3.87 19.20
CA THR A 540 23.52 -4.17 18.26
C THR A 540 22.24 -4.57 18.98
N GLU A 541 22.34 -5.46 19.97
CA GLU A 541 21.22 -5.91 20.80
C GLU A 541 20.68 -4.77 21.68
N PHE A 542 21.55 -3.93 22.23
CA PHE A 542 21.16 -2.73 22.97
C PHE A 542 20.31 -1.77 22.10
N ILE A 543 20.74 -1.50 20.85
CA ILE A 543 19.98 -0.62 19.95
C ILE A 543 18.67 -1.26 19.53
N CYS A 544 18.68 -2.56 19.20
CA CYS A 544 17.46 -3.27 18.82
C CYS A 544 16.42 -3.25 19.95
N ALA A 545 16.80 -3.69 21.16
CA ALA A 545 15.91 -3.67 22.31
C ALA A 545 15.52 -2.23 22.70
N GLY A 546 16.46 -1.28 22.62
CA GLY A 546 16.24 0.12 22.93
C GLY A 546 15.27 0.82 21.98
N GLY A 547 15.31 0.50 20.69
CA GLY A 547 14.33 0.99 19.74
C GLY A 547 12.95 0.38 19.96
N ILE A 548 12.88 -0.92 20.24
CA ILE A 548 11.60 -1.61 20.45
C ILE A 548 10.92 -1.18 21.75
N VAL A 549 11.68 -0.96 22.84
CA VAL A 549 11.09 -0.53 24.12
C VAL A 549 10.44 0.87 24.03
N SER A 550 10.85 1.69 23.06
CA SER A 550 10.22 2.99 22.82
C SER A 550 8.76 2.88 22.40
N HIS A 551 8.36 1.74 21.83
CA HIS A 551 6.95 1.43 21.58
C HIS A 551 6.14 1.40 22.88
N TYR A 552 6.52 0.52 23.82
CA TYR A 552 5.81 0.34 25.09
C TYR A 552 5.88 1.59 25.98
N VAL A 553 6.98 2.36 25.95
CA VAL A 553 7.01 3.67 26.62
C VAL A 553 6.07 4.68 25.94
N GLY A 554 5.88 4.55 24.62
CA GLY A 554 4.84 5.26 23.89
C GLY A 554 3.44 4.89 24.37
N ASP A 555 3.13 3.59 24.50
CA ASP A 555 1.86 3.13 25.06
C ASP A 555 1.64 3.67 26.48
N ALA A 556 2.69 3.71 27.32
CA ALA A 556 2.58 4.23 28.69
C ALA A 556 2.22 5.72 28.78
N CYS A 557 2.42 6.49 27.71
CA CYS A 557 2.02 7.91 27.65
C CYS A 557 0.70 8.14 26.90
N GLN A 558 0.05 7.07 26.45
CA GLN A 558 -1.28 7.11 25.84
C GLN A 558 -2.35 6.78 26.91
N PRO A 559 -3.23 7.73 27.29
CA PRO A 559 -4.17 7.52 28.39
C PRO A 559 -5.11 6.32 28.23
N LEU A 560 -5.50 5.95 27.00
CA LEU A 560 -6.39 4.82 26.77
C LEU A 560 -5.68 3.46 26.94
N HIS A 561 -4.38 3.38 26.62
CA HIS A 561 -3.56 2.18 26.89
C HIS A 561 -3.36 1.89 28.38
N VAL A 562 -3.52 2.90 29.23
CA VAL A 562 -3.24 2.79 30.67
C VAL A 562 -4.52 2.81 31.52
N SER A 563 -5.67 2.57 30.88
CA SER A 563 -6.99 2.63 31.50
C SER A 563 -7.86 1.46 31.08
N TYR A 564 -8.75 1.03 31.97
CA TYR A 564 -9.79 0.03 31.60
C TYR A 564 -10.79 0.57 30.55
N LEU A 565 -10.76 1.88 30.29
CA LEU A 565 -11.57 2.56 29.28
C LEU A 565 -10.93 2.53 27.88
N HIS A 566 -10.02 1.59 27.63
CA HIS A 566 -9.26 1.43 26.40
C HIS A 566 -10.08 1.58 25.11
N HIS A 567 -11.29 1.01 25.08
CA HIS A 567 -12.22 1.05 23.94
C HIS A 567 -13.53 1.80 24.24
N GLY A 568 -13.49 2.75 25.17
CA GLY A 568 -14.69 3.41 25.66
C GLY A 568 -15.22 2.78 26.95
N ARG A 569 -16.42 3.20 27.36
CA ARG A 569 -17.09 2.69 28.56
C ARG A 569 -17.47 1.22 28.39
N PRO A 570 -17.39 0.41 29.46
CA PRO A 570 -17.96 -0.93 29.45
C PRO A 570 -19.43 -0.90 29.00
N ASP A 571 -19.83 -1.86 28.18
CA ASP A 571 -21.19 -2.01 27.61
C ASP A 571 -21.64 -0.96 26.57
N HIS A 572 -20.75 -0.06 26.12
CA HIS A 572 -21.02 0.95 25.09
C HIS A 572 -20.31 0.62 23.76
N HIS A 573 -20.90 -0.28 22.96
CA HIS A 573 -20.28 -0.77 21.72
C HIS A 573 -20.04 0.32 20.66
N GLU A 574 -20.81 1.41 20.67
CA GLU A 574 -20.64 2.56 19.79
C GLU A 574 -19.35 3.34 20.06
N GLU A 575 -18.76 3.20 21.26
CA GLU A 575 -17.53 3.89 21.66
C GLU A 575 -16.27 3.12 21.28
N ILE A 576 -16.37 1.85 20.84
CA ILE A 576 -15.23 1.00 20.44
C ILE A 576 -14.22 1.73 19.53
N PRO A 577 -14.65 2.55 18.53
CA PRO A 577 -13.73 3.29 17.66
C PRO A 577 -12.95 4.43 18.33
N VAL A 578 -13.27 4.83 19.57
CA VAL A 578 -12.66 6.00 20.23
C VAL A 578 -11.14 5.90 20.27
N HIS A 579 -10.63 4.70 20.57
CA HIS A 579 -9.21 4.40 20.66
C HIS A 579 -8.48 4.77 19.37
N SER A 580 -8.93 4.19 18.27
CA SER A 580 -8.30 4.35 16.97
C SER A 580 -8.55 5.75 16.39
N LYS A 581 -9.68 6.39 16.72
CA LYS A 581 -9.94 7.78 16.31
C LYS A 581 -9.05 8.78 17.04
N TYR A 582 -8.77 8.57 18.32
CA TYR A 582 -7.90 9.42 19.12
C TYR A 582 -6.41 9.22 18.78
N GLU A 583 -5.89 8.00 18.85
CA GLU A 583 -4.44 7.77 18.84
C GLU A 583 -3.85 7.64 17.44
N THR A 584 -4.70 7.32 16.47
CA THR A 584 -4.29 7.22 15.07
C THR A 584 -4.90 8.36 14.27
N SER A 585 -6.22 8.36 14.07
CA SER A 585 -6.86 9.25 13.08
C SER A 585 -6.62 10.74 13.39
N MET A 586 -6.75 11.16 14.65
CA MET A 586 -6.49 12.53 15.06
C MET A 586 -4.99 12.86 15.01
N MET A 587 -4.15 11.99 15.56
CA MET A 587 -2.69 12.18 15.57
C MET A 587 -2.10 12.35 14.19
N ASP A 588 -2.64 11.62 13.23
CA ASP A 588 -2.24 11.64 11.84
C ASP A 588 -2.75 12.89 11.10
N ALA A 589 -4.02 13.24 11.30
CA ALA A 589 -4.60 14.45 10.73
C ALA A 589 -3.91 15.75 11.19
N PHE A 590 -3.36 15.75 12.42
CA PHE A 590 -2.70 16.91 13.04
C PHE A 590 -1.21 16.69 13.29
N ALA A 591 -0.59 15.77 12.55
CA ALA A 591 0.81 15.42 12.78
C ALA A 591 1.79 16.60 12.68
N PRO A 592 1.64 17.58 11.76
CA PRO A 592 2.49 18.78 11.76
C PRO A 592 2.40 19.56 13.07
N ASP A 593 1.20 19.70 13.63
CA ASP A 593 0.95 20.43 14.88
C ASP A 593 1.50 19.66 16.09
N VAL A 594 1.33 18.33 16.12
CA VAL A 594 1.95 17.45 17.12
C VAL A 594 3.47 17.63 17.11
N ILE A 595 4.10 17.52 15.94
CA ILE A 595 5.56 17.61 15.79
C ILE A 595 6.05 18.98 16.25
N ALA A 596 5.40 20.05 15.80
CA ALA A 596 5.74 21.41 16.19
C ALA A 596 5.59 21.62 17.70
N GLY A 597 4.47 21.18 18.28
CA GLY A 597 4.18 21.30 19.71
C GLY A 597 5.20 20.54 20.57
N VAL A 598 5.51 19.29 20.23
CA VAL A 598 6.51 18.47 20.95
C VAL A 598 7.90 19.08 20.82
N ASN A 599 8.29 19.54 19.63
CA ASN A 599 9.57 20.20 19.42
C ASN A 599 9.70 21.48 20.25
N GLN A 600 8.64 22.27 20.31
CA GLN A 600 8.59 23.49 21.12
C GLN A 600 8.67 23.17 22.61
N ALA A 601 7.89 22.19 23.09
CA ALA A 601 7.89 21.78 24.50
C ALA A 601 9.25 21.27 24.98
N LEU A 602 10.06 20.72 24.07
CA LEU A 602 11.33 20.06 24.38
C LEU A 602 12.59 20.78 23.90
N GLN A 603 12.48 21.97 23.28
CA GLN A 603 13.57 22.66 22.57
C GLN A 603 14.88 22.82 23.37
N GLN A 604 14.79 22.96 24.70
CA GLN A 604 15.96 23.12 25.59
C GLN A 604 16.05 22.02 26.65
N THR A 605 15.31 20.94 26.47
CA THR A 605 15.30 19.83 27.42
C THR A 605 16.52 18.94 27.19
N LYS A 606 17.17 18.56 28.29
CA LYS A 606 18.30 17.64 28.32
C LYS A 606 18.07 16.66 29.45
N ILE A 607 18.17 15.37 29.16
CA ILE A 607 17.85 14.30 30.10
C ILE A 607 19.12 13.59 30.54
N GLN A 608 19.29 13.50 31.85
CA GLN A 608 20.32 12.71 32.51
C GLN A 608 19.72 11.34 32.89
N PRO A 609 20.58 10.33 33.11
CA PRO A 609 20.18 9.12 33.83
C PRO A 609 19.44 9.47 35.14
N ALA A 610 18.33 8.79 35.40
CA ALA A 610 17.42 9.16 36.50
C ALA A 610 17.14 8.03 37.49
N PHE A 611 17.38 6.78 37.09
CA PHE A 611 17.11 5.58 37.91
C PHE A 611 18.12 4.47 37.61
N GLN A 612 18.17 3.47 38.49
CA GLN A 612 19.00 2.28 38.38
C GLN A 612 18.17 1.03 38.68
N GLY A 613 18.35 -0.01 37.89
CA GLY A 613 17.63 -1.27 37.97
C GLY A 613 16.28 -1.25 37.26
N GLY A 614 15.84 -2.43 36.83
CA GLY A 614 14.61 -2.59 36.06
C GLY A 614 13.34 -2.26 36.86
N HIS A 615 13.32 -2.55 38.16
CA HIS A 615 12.21 -2.19 39.04
C HIS A 615 12.02 -0.67 39.16
N ALA A 616 13.11 0.09 39.32
CA ALA A 616 13.04 1.55 39.37
C ALA A 616 12.57 2.15 38.03
N THR A 617 12.97 1.54 36.92
CA THR A 617 12.47 1.89 35.58
C THR A 617 10.97 1.68 35.47
N ALA A 618 10.46 0.55 35.96
CA ALA A 618 9.03 0.25 35.97
C ALA A 618 8.22 1.26 36.81
N LEU A 619 8.76 1.71 37.95
CA LEU A 619 8.16 2.78 38.75
C LEU A 619 8.12 4.11 37.99
N ALA A 620 9.19 4.46 37.28
CA ALA A 620 9.23 5.66 36.45
C ALA A 620 8.19 5.62 35.31
N VAL A 621 7.93 4.43 34.76
CA VAL A 621 6.86 4.19 33.78
C VAL A 621 5.48 4.33 34.43
N VAL A 622 5.24 3.74 35.62
CA VAL A 622 3.98 3.94 36.36
C VAL A 622 3.74 5.43 36.67
N ASP A 623 4.79 6.18 37.00
CA ASP A 623 4.70 7.63 37.21
C ASP A 623 4.34 8.39 35.92
N LEU A 624 4.85 7.94 34.76
CA LEU A 624 4.44 8.46 33.44
C LEU A 624 2.95 8.18 33.17
N MET A 625 2.48 6.96 33.44
CA MET A 625 1.06 6.60 33.29
C MET A 625 0.16 7.48 34.16
N ARG A 626 0.55 7.66 35.44
CA ARG A 626 -0.16 8.53 36.39
C ARG A 626 -0.25 9.97 35.87
N ARG A 627 0.85 10.53 35.35
CA ARG A 627 0.85 11.88 34.76
C ARG A 627 -0.01 11.95 33.49
N SER A 628 -0.02 10.90 32.67
CA SER A 628 -0.78 10.85 31.43
C SER A 628 -2.29 10.86 31.71
N ILE A 629 -2.77 10.02 32.64
CA ILE A 629 -4.17 10.02 33.08
C ILE A 629 -4.55 11.36 33.73
N ALA A 630 -3.69 11.94 34.56
CA ALA A 630 -3.96 13.21 35.20
C ALA A 630 -4.01 14.38 34.20
N THR A 631 -3.15 14.35 33.18
CA THR A 631 -3.07 15.39 32.15
C THR A 631 -4.25 15.29 31.19
N LEU A 632 -4.55 14.07 30.74
CA LEU A 632 -5.60 13.80 29.78
C LEU A 632 -6.43 12.59 30.26
N PRO A 633 -7.45 12.83 31.11
CA PRO A 633 -8.30 11.76 31.61
C PRO A 633 -8.97 10.97 30.47
N PRO A 634 -9.00 9.62 30.50
CA PRO A 634 -9.64 8.80 29.48
C PRO A 634 -11.10 9.20 29.21
N MET A 635 -11.84 9.56 30.27
CA MET A 635 -13.21 10.04 30.17
C MET A 635 -13.34 11.34 29.38
N ASP A 636 -12.36 12.24 29.39
CA ASP A 636 -12.39 13.45 28.58
C ASP A 636 -12.28 13.11 27.09
N ILE A 637 -11.46 12.11 26.74
CA ILE A 637 -11.31 11.62 25.37
C ILE A 637 -12.64 11.05 24.88
N ILE A 638 -13.24 10.15 25.68
CA ILE A 638 -14.53 9.51 25.37
C ILE A 638 -15.65 10.55 25.27
N ASN A 639 -15.76 11.45 26.24
CA ASN A 639 -16.79 12.49 26.21
C ASN A 639 -16.64 13.40 24.97
N THR A 640 -15.40 13.69 24.55
CA THR A 640 -15.15 14.51 23.35
C THR A 640 -15.50 13.76 22.07
N PHE A 641 -15.24 12.45 22.04
CA PHE A 641 -15.65 11.56 20.96
C PHE A 641 -17.17 11.48 20.84
N ASP A 642 -17.87 11.22 21.94
CA ASP A 642 -19.35 11.15 22.00
C ASP A 642 -20.02 12.46 21.55
N GLN A 643 -19.42 13.60 21.90
CA GLN A 643 -19.92 14.92 21.50
C GLN A 643 -19.64 15.23 20.01
N GLY A 644 -18.67 14.55 19.41
CA GLY A 644 -18.28 14.73 18.02
C GLY A 644 -19.04 13.82 17.06
N GLY A 645 -20.04 14.36 16.36
CA GLY A 645 -20.73 13.65 15.27
C GLY A 645 -20.32 14.15 13.88
N GLY A 646 -20.04 13.23 12.95
CA GLY A 646 -19.91 13.54 11.53
C GLY A 646 -18.56 14.13 11.08
N ARG A 647 -18.55 14.90 9.98
CA ARG A 647 -17.34 15.30 9.22
C ARG A 647 -16.29 16.12 10.01
N GLN A 648 -16.61 16.60 11.21
CA GLN A 648 -15.73 17.47 12.02
C GLN A 648 -15.17 16.79 13.28
N LEU A 649 -15.42 15.49 13.49
CA LEU A 649 -15.00 14.78 14.70
C LEU A 649 -13.52 15.00 15.05
N LEU A 650 -12.59 14.74 14.11
CA LEU A 650 -11.16 14.86 14.38
C LEU A 650 -10.74 16.31 14.69
N GLN A 651 -11.37 17.29 14.04
CA GLN A 651 -11.12 18.71 14.30
C GLN A 651 -11.59 19.10 15.70
N ASN A 652 -12.76 18.62 16.11
CA ASN A 652 -13.28 18.83 17.46
C ASN A 652 -12.35 18.18 18.50
N MET A 653 -12.01 16.90 18.31
CA MET A 653 -11.08 16.18 19.18
C MET A 653 -9.75 16.93 19.31
N TRP A 654 -9.14 17.35 18.20
CA TRP A 654 -7.88 18.09 18.24
C TRP A 654 -8.02 19.42 18.98
N SER A 655 -9.10 20.16 18.75
CA SER A 655 -9.32 21.45 19.42
C SER A 655 -9.46 21.35 20.95
N VAL A 656 -9.90 20.19 21.46
CA VAL A 656 -10.15 19.96 22.89
C VAL A 656 -9.01 19.17 23.56
N LEU A 657 -8.39 18.25 22.82
CA LEU A 657 -7.42 17.27 23.34
C LEU A 657 -5.97 17.60 22.94
N GLY A 658 -5.76 18.29 21.81
CA GLY A 658 -4.45 18.37 21.14
C GLY A 658 -3.29 18.90 22.00
N GLU A 659 -3.48 19.98 22.76
CA GLU A 659 -2.44 20.52 23.66
C GLU A 659 -2.03 19.52 24.76
N ARG A 660 -3.03 18.83 25.33
CA ARG A 660 -2.82 17.83 26.38
C ARG A 660 -2.18 16.56 25.80
N THR A 661 -2.56 16.16 24.60
CA THR A 661 -1.91 15.08 23.85
C THR A 661 -0.43 15.39 23.58
N VAL A 662 -0.09 16.61 23.14
CA VAL A 662 1.30 17.05 22.98
C VAL A 662 2.07 16.98 24.30
N THR A 663 1.43 17.35 25.41
CA THR A 663 2.04 17.28 26.75
C THR A 663 2.35 15.82 27.14
N CYS A 664 1.40 14.90 26.95
CA CYS A 664 1.63 13.47 27.22
C CYS A 664 2.80 12.91 26.40
N ILE A 665 2.84 13.22 25.10
CA ILE A 665 3.92 12.77 24.21
C ILE A 665 5.28 13.36 24.62
N ALA A 666 5.31 14.64 25.00
CA ALA A 666 6.54 15.28 25.47
C ALA A 666 7.07 14.63 26.77
N GLU A 667 6.18 14.23 27.68
CA GLU A 667 6.54 13.48 28.88
C GLU A 667 7.03 12.05 28.55
N GLY A 668 6.41 11.39 27.56
CA GLY A 668 6.88 10.11 27.00
C GLY A 668 8.30 10.21 26.45
N CYS A 669 8.61 11.27 25.67
CA CYS A 669 9.96 11.53 25.15
C CYS A 669 11.00 11.65 26.27
N LYS A 670 10.67 12.39 27.35
CA LYS A 670 11.56 12.56 28.50
C LYS A 670 11.80 11.24 29.22
N CYS A 671 10.74 10.46 29.45
CA CYS A 671 10.84 9.15 30.07
C CYS A 671 11.71 8.21 29.23
N MET A 672 11.48 8.13 27.92
CA MET A 672 12.25 7.26 27.02
C MET A 672 13.74 7.64 26.99
N ALA A 673 14.06 8.93 26.94
CA ALA A 673 15.43 9.40 27.01
C ALA A 673 16.10 9.03 28.35
N ALA A 674 15.35 9.06 29.46
CA ALA A 674 15.85 8.64 30.77
C ALA A 674 16.08 7.12 30.82
N VAL A 675 15.19 6.31 30.23
CA VAL A 675 15.35 4.85 30.11
C VAL A 675 16.64 4.51 29.38
N TRP A 676 16.89 5.14 28.22
CA TRP A 676 18.13 4.93 27.46
C TRP A 676 19.38 5.38 28.22
N ALA A 677 19.35 6.58 28.81
CA ALA A 677 20.48 7.13 29.53
C ALA A 677 20.84 6.29 30.76
N SER A 678 19.84 5.85 31.54
CA SER A 678 20.02 4.98 32.70
C SER A 678 20.55 3.60 32.32
N ALA A 679 20.01 2.96 31.28
CA ALA A 679 20.48 1.64 30.85
C ALA A 679 21.94 1.67 30.35
N TRP A 680 22.30 2.76 29.66
CA TRP A 680 23.67 2.97 29.16
C TRP A 680 24.67 3.21 30.29
N GLU A 681 24.34 4.08 31.24
CA GLU A 681 25.20 4.35 32.41
C GLU A 681 25.36 3.10 33.28
N GLU A 682 24.26 2.45 33.65
CA GLU A 682 24.29 1.24 34.48
C GLU A 682 25.01 0.07 33.78
N GLY A 683 24.95 0.06 32.45
CA GLY A 683 25.64 -0.89 31.60
C GLY A 683 27.16 -0.70 31.51
N GLY A 684 27.68 0.46 31.93
CA GLY A 684 29.09 0.84 31.74
C GLY A 684 29.41 1.30 30.32
N GLY A 685 28.48 2.03 29.69
CA GLY A 685 28.56 2.51 28.31
C GLY A 685 29.79 3.36 27.97
N GLU A 686 30.42 3.97 28.97
CA GLU A 686 31.68 4.69 28.86
C GLU A 686 32.86 3.79 28.42
N ASN A 687 32.75 2.49 28.66
CA ASN A 687 33.80 1.50 28.35
C ASN A 687 33.65 0.89 26.94
N ILE A 688 32.56 1.18 26.23
CA ILE A 688 32.31 0.67 24.88
C ILE A 688 33.30 1.32 23.91
N PRO A 689 33.95 0.57 22.99
CA PRO A 689 34.91 1.16 22.06
C PRO A 689 34.22 2.03 20.99
N ASP A 690 34.90 3.09 20.51
CA ASP A 690 34.36 4.01 19.49
C ASP A 690 33.91 3.30 18.21
N SER A 691 34.58 2.20 17.84
CA SER A 691 34.21 1.38 16.67
C SER A 691 32.81 0.75 16.77
N ALA A 692 32.29 0.57 17.99
CA ALA A 692 30.96 0.01 18.22
C ALA A 692 29.85 1.07 18.21
N LEU A 693 30.19 2.36 18.06
CA LEU A 693 29.22 3.46 17.97
C LEU A 693 28.78 3.76 16.52
N ALA A 694 29.21 2.96 15.55
CA ALA A 694 28.89 3.14 14.14
C ALA A 694 27.39 2.87 13.84
N ALA A 695 26.94 3.35 12.69
CA ALA A 695 25.61 3.01 12.18
C ALA A 695 25.52 1.51 11.89
N LEU A 696 24.43 0.88 12.34
CA LEU A 696 24.10 -0.51 12.06
C LEU A 696 23.43 -0.62 10.68
N THR A 697 23.15 -1.86 10.24
CA THR A 697 22.40 -2.11 9.01
C THR A 697 21.03 -2.69 9.31
N GLN A 698 20.10 -2.47 8.38
CA GLN A 698 18.72 -2.96 8.47
C GLN A 698 18.68 -4.49 8.59
N GLU A 699 19.53 -5.19 7.83
CA GLU A 699 19.57 -6.66 7.77
C GLU A 699 19.93 -7.27 9.13
N VAL A 700 20.89 -6.68 9.85
CA VAL A 700 21.34 -7.18 11.14
C VAL A 700 20.24 -7.03 12.19
N LEU A 701 19.56 -5.88 12.22
CA LEU A 701 18.47 -5.63 13.17
C LEU A 701 17.23 -6.48 12.83
N GLN A 702 16.88 -6.60 11.55
CA GLN A 702 15.79 -7.46 11.08
C GLN A 702 16.01 -8.92 11.44
N ALA A 703 17.23 -9.42 11.27
CA ALA A 703 17.57 -10.79 11.66
C ALA A 703 17.44 -11.01 13.18
N LEU A 704 17.66 -9.96 13.98
CA LEU A 704 17.61 -10.03 15.43
C LEU A 704 16.18 -9.98 15.97
N TYR A 705 15.37 -8.99 15.60
CA TYR A 705 14.00 -8.88 16.13
C TYR A 705 13.06 -10.00 15.65
N ASN A 706 13.40 -10.71 14.57
CA ASN A 706 12.67 -11.88 14.09
C ASN A 706 13.03 -13.18 14.85
N GLN A 707 14.09 -13.19 15.67
CA GLN A 707 14.39 -14.33 16.54
C GLN A 707 13.36 -14.38 17.67
N LYS A 708 12.74 -15.55 17.92
CA LYS A 708 11.66 -15.67 18.92
C LYS A 708 12.14 -15.46 20.35
N ASP A 709 13.37 -15.87 20.65
CA ASP A 709 14.03 -15.79 21.95
C ASP A 709 14.68 -14.43 22.23
N PHE A 710 14.84 -13.58 21.21
CA PHE A 710 15.32 -12.22 21.41
C PHE A 710 14.26 -11.39 22.15
N VAL A 711 14.56 -11.05 23.42
CA VAL A 711 13.70 -10.24 24.29
C VAL A 711 12.28 -10.81 24.35
N GLU A 712 12.19 -12.11 24.64
CA GLU A 712 10.94 -12.89 24.64
C GLU A 712 9.82 -12.19 25.45
N SER A 713 8.60 -12.23 24.92
CA SER A 713 7.41 -11.62 25.52
C SER A 713 6.71 -12.63 26.43
N PHE A 714 6.22 -12.17 27.58
CA PHE A 714 5.52 -13.01 28.55
C PHE A 714 4.24 -12.35 29.04
N ARG A 715 3.29 -13.14 29.52
CA ARG A 715 2.14 -12.67 30.30
C ARG A 715 2.47 -12.63 31.78
N LEU A 716 1.73 -11.83 32.55
CA LEU A 716 1.81 -11.81 34.03
C LEU A 716 1.64 -13.18 34.68
N VAL A 717 0.86 -14.08 34.07
CA VAL A 717 0.62 -15.43 34.59
C VAL A 717 1.73 -16.42 34.28
N ASP A 718 2.66 -16.06 33.38
CA ASP A 718 3.73 -16.96 32.96
C ASP A 718 4.84 -16.98 34.03
N PRO A 719 5.20 -18.14 34.61
CA PRO A 719 6.23 -18.22 35.65
C PRO A 719 7.60 -17.71 35.19
N GLN A 720 7.89 -17.83 33.90
CA GLN A 720 9.12 -17.33 33.28
C GLN A 720 9.22 -15.80 33.37
N PHE A 721 8.09 -15.08 33.41
CA PHE A 721 8.12 -13.64 33.45
C PHE A 721 8.75 -13.15 34.76
N ALA A 722 8.27 -13.66 35.90
CA ALA A 722 8.83 -13.34 37.21
C ALA A 722 10.33 -13.69 37.29
N ALA A 723 10.76 -14.79 36.68
CA ALA A 723 12.17 -15.16 36.59
C ALA A 723 12.98 -14.16 35.73
N SER A 724 12.42 -13.67 34.63
CA SER A 724 13.08 -12.70 33.74
C SER A 724 13.26 -11.31 34.37
N LEU A 725 12.48 -11.00 35.41
CA LEU A 725 12.55 -9.74 36.16
C LEU A 725 13.55 -9.78 37.32
N GLN A 726 14.04 -10.98 37.69
CA GLN A 726 15.04 -11.12 38.75
C GLN A 726 16.41 -10.71 38.24
N GLU A 727 16.90 -9.55 38.70
CA GLU A 727 18.32 -9.24 38.66
C GLU A 727 19.06 -10.28 39.51
N GLU A 728 20.20 -10.81 39.05
CA GLU A 728 21.13 -11.51 39.93
C GLU A 728 21.45 -10.56 41.08
N ARG A 729 20.81 -10.76 42.25
CA ARG A 729 21.20 -10.12 43.49
C ARG A 729 22.67 -10.47 43.71
N VAL A 730 23.56 -9.53 43.41
CA VAL A 730 24.96 -9.61 43.83
C VAL A 730 24.92 -9.83 45.34
N PRO A 731 25.44 -10.94 45.88
CA PRO A 731 25.50 -11.14 47.31
C PRO A 731 26.32 -10.00 47.92
N ALA A 732 25.80 -9.41 49.00
CA ALA A 732 26.40 -8.29 49.73
C ALA A 732 27.88 -8.52 50.10
#